data_AF-A0A6S8VAF0-F1
#
_entry.id   AF-A0A6S8VAF0-F1
#
_cell.length_a   1.000
_cell.length_b   1.000
_cell.length_c   1.000
_cell.angle_alpha   90.00
_cell.angle_beta   90.00
_cell.angle_gamma   90.00
#
_symmetry.space_group_name_H-M   'P 1'
#
loop_
_entity.id
_entity.type
_entity.pdbx_description
1 polymer ?
#
loop_
_entity_poly.entity_id
_entity_poly.type
_entity_poly.pdbx_seq_one_letter_code
_entity_poly.pdbx_strand_id
1 'polypeptide(L)'
;VPAAVNTRAAPRAAAPHAAPVRGASLIADILALQPAAAAADGGAVIAPTYPSVPTMSSCVVGFSLDRARRFGFSTPRAAMGGPLGGRAPRIVAHLEDGRVGAAATEGAATCAADSAWARANVTVTDLARPFSPLVHDAMRRMRKAVRRPPPSLDWTLSASESVFGCDFKRNVRQPSTVAACELACADSRKCRAFTFIAGEQICVLKNCARLSPAKGHDTYIRGPKIPGPRRYARLPGVAVGGCDFERSELRDATLDVCQRACTLERRCRAFSHLRDLNICYLKSCASTPTTHPAFDTYVKPDTCVAAPPPQPLAAPKKVAVVITVHDAAEWVERTLTSLWAHADSPAGRALPDAGDAIFLVNDASGAETLRRLREVAEARGRARRLAVRLVNWDGGHRLDGYTRAANLGIRAALREAPYAAFCLLNSDVEVVDPRWLETLKRHAFSDPTIGVVGPLSNAASYQSVPALRVQTGKESEDWSKNELPPGPADDPWTPRGVAAAVARGSRRRLVDVPVLNGFCLFVKAEVVEAVGLMDEVAFPHGFGEENDFALRALAAGYSLKVADDVYVWHHKSKSYGDATRQALSAGSAEAMRERWGSMLRHAVKLLETNQELAEARRRVGASLTGSACGPGRLRVLFVLNPQKEHREHEFQMHGGWISIVNEALGLRDRGACAQVAMSSWLVPYFDRAFPQPAGAPPLVLAYGDAVLRPEQLADALYERAAAFDVVVATLFTTVEPVNLVAACHPNLLPAYFIQDYEVKFARMTPNQRRRARESYTLYPRMLSFAKTEWLRRRIRKAHGTRVAAVRGTIALERFHAARAQAPRPDADAVVVFVAMVRPSTPRRNAGGTMRVLEGLRRRLPGAVATFTFGCVPSEFDALLASDALRELRLDAGATEAHRRHHLGTLDQDQIAALFARAHVFLDMSHWQAFGRAGLEAMASGCVAVVPADSGSEDYAVDGVNARLVSTKDEAGAVAVLAELARDAALRARLRARALETVEGYALRAASATTLRVLCDALDDHADRAFSVHVPCRDNPFLDFSA
;
A
#
# COMPACT_ATOMS: atom_id res chain seq x y z
N VAL A 1 -23.03 62.06 25.21
CA VAL A 1 -23.57 63.41 25.53
C VAL A 1 -24.09 63.35 26.97
N PRO A 2 -23.74 64.28 27.88
CA PRO A 2 -22.59 65.19 27.92
C PRO A 2 -21.88 65.21 29.32
N ALA A 3 -20.96 66.18 29.56
CA ALA A 3 -20.48 66.69 30.87
C ALA A 3 -19.70 65.71 31.81
N ALA A 4 -18.48 66.01 32.29
CA ALA A 4 -18.06 67.07 33.24
C ALA A 4 -18.60 66.83 34.68
N VAL A 5 -17.81 66.98 35.77
CA VAL A 5 -17.16 68.22 36.26
C VAL A 5 -15.79 67.98 36.94
N ASN A 6 -15.03 69.06 37.17
CA ASN A 6 -13.64 69.13 37.64
C ASN A 6 -13.53 69.65 39.11
N THR A 7 -12.70 69.02 39.96
CA THR A 7 -12.30 69.58 41.28
C THR A 7 -10.83 69.31 41.70
N ARG A 8 -9.99 70.33 41.51
CA ARG A 8 -8.95 70.90 42.43
C ARG A 8 -7.98 69.99 43.23
N ALA A 9 -6.68 70.22 42.97
CA ALA A 9 -5.55 70.53 43.90
C ALA A 9 -5.62 70.17 45.41
N ALA A 10 -4.52 69.86 46.12
CA ALA A 10 -3.23 70.59 46.13
C ALA A 10 -2.01 69.69 46.54
N PRO A 11 -0.76 70.21 46.75
CA PRO A 11 0.48 69.45 46.50
C PRO A 11 1.14 68.79 47.72
N ARG A 12 2.18 67.96 47.47
CA ARG A 12 3.21 67.61 48.47
C ARG A 12 4.63 67.50 47.87
N ALA A 13 5.62 67.70 48.72
CA ALA A 13 7.01 68.01 48.39
C ALA A 13 7.78 66.89 47.65
N ALA A 14 8.82 67.29 46.90
CA ALA A 14 9.79 66.39 46.30
C ALA A 14 10.72 65.76 47.35
N ALA A 15 10.99 64.47 47.20
CA ALA A 15 12.09 63.76 47.85
C ALA A 15 13.27 63.63 46.85
N PRO A 16 14.53 63.51 47.31
CA PRO A 16 15.69 63.61 46.42
C PRO A 16 15.76 62.44 45.43
N HIS A 17 16.03 62.76 44.16
CA HIS A 17 16.35 61.76 43.15
C HIS A 17 17.64 61.02 43.49
N ALA A 18 17.53 59.76 43.90
CA ALA A 18 18.63 58.82 43.79
C ALA A 18 18.99 58.67 42.31
N ALA A 19 20.29 58.73 41.99
CA ALA A 19 20.76 58.58 40.60
C ALA A 19 20.39 57.18 40.05
N PRO A 20 19.94 57.07 38.79
CA PRO A 20 19.50 55.80 38.23
C PRO A 20 20.67 54.81 38.13
N VAL A 21 20.49 53.63 38.72
CA VAL A 21 21.46 52.52 38.67
C VAL A 21 21.57 52.03 37.22
N ARG A 22 22.77 52.13 36.63
CA ARG A 22 23.04 51.66 35.26
C ARG A 22 22.79 50.15 35.18
N GLY A 23 21.94 49.72 34.25
CA GLY A 23 21.47 48.34 34.11
C GLY A 23 20.03 48.09 34.62
N ALA A 24 19.38 49.06 35.27
CA ALA A 24 18.02 48.89 35.80
C ALA A 24 16.95 48.62 34.72
N SER A 25 17.11 49.18 33.51
CA SER A 25 16.18 48.96 32.39
C SER A 25 16.18 47.51 31.92
N LEU A 26 17.35 46.91 31.67
CA LEU A 26 17.46 45.52 31.20
C LEU A 26 16.83 44.52 32.21
N ILE A 27 16.97 44.80 33.51
CA ILE A 27 16.32 44.01 34.57
C ILE A 27 14.80 44.17 34.53
N ALA A 28 14.29 45.39 34.37
CA ALA A 28 12.86 45.65 34.25
C ALA A 28 12.26 45.02 32.97
N ASP A 29 12.95 45.09 31.84
CA ASP A 29 12.54 44.49 30.57
C ASP A 29 12.45 42.95 30.63
N ILE A 30 13.30 42.31 31.44
CA ILE A 30 13.25 40.86 31.68
C ILE A 30 12.12 40.50 32.64
N LEU A 31 11.89 41.30 33.70
CA LEU A 31 10.76 41.09 34.61
C LEU A 31 9.41 41.29 33.91
N ALA A 32 9.33 42.20 32.93
CA ALA A 32 8.15 42.40 32.08
C ALA A 32 7.81 41.19 31.18
N LEU A 33 8.68 40.17 31.09
CA LEU A 33 8.37 38.89 30.43
C LEU A 33 7.60 37.91 31.34
N GLN A 34 7.42 38.22 32.63
CA GLN A 34 6.59 37.39 33.53
C GLN A 34 5.16 37.31 32.98
N PRO A 35 4.56 36.10 32.90
CA PRO A 35 3.17 35.96 32.51
C PRO A 35 2.29 36.74 33.49
N ALA A 36 1.41 37.61 32.96
CA ALA A 36 0.56 38.47 33.77
C ALA A 36 -0.20 37.62 34.81
N ALA A 37 -0.02 37.95 36.09
CA ALA A 37 -0.67 37.22 37.17
C ALA A 37 -2.19 37.28 36.96
N ALA A 38 -2.84 36.11 36.91
CA ALA A 38 -4.29 36.03 36.86
C ALA A 38 -4.84 36.58 38.18
N ALA A 39 -5.23 37.85 38.17
CA ALA A 39 -5.77 38.54 39.34
C ALA A 39 -7.01 37.79 39.82
N ALA A 40 -6.98 37.31 41.06
CA ALA A 40 -8.06 36.56 41.68
C ALA A 40 -9.18 37.49 42.20
N ASP A 41 -9.57 38.48 41.38
CA ASP A 41 -10.70 39.37 41.63
C ASP A 41 -11.94 38.86 40.89
N GLY A 42 -13.07 38.82 41.60
CA GLY A 42 -14.34 38.30 41.10
C GLY A 42 -15.06 39.24 40.12
N GLY A 43 -14.49 39.43 38.92
CA GLY A 43 -15.09 40.19 37.82
C GLY A 43 -15.67 39.28 36.74
N ALA A 44 -16.90 39.56 36.28
CA ALA A 44 -17.53 38.79 35.20
C ALA A 44 -16.82 39.03 33.86
N VAL A 45 -16.25 37.98 33.26
CA VAL A 45 -15.60 38.05 31.95
C VAL A 45 -16.65 38.19 30.84
N ILE A 46 -16.75 39.39 30.28
CA ILE A 46 -17.51 39.65 29.05
C ILE A 46 -16.73 39.02 27.88
N ALA A 47 -17.37 38.10 27.15
CA ALA A 47 -16.75 37.46 25.99
C ALA A 47 -16.58 38.47 24.82
N PRO A 48 -15.46 38.41 24.08
CA PRO A 48 -15.24 39.30 22.92
C PRO A 48 -16.19 38.92 21.77
N THR A 49 -17.14 39.82 21.48
CA THR A 49 -18.07 39.69 20.35
C THR A 49 -17.34 39.90 19.03
N TYR A 50 -17.17 38.84 18.23
CA TYR A 50 -16.79 38.95 16.83
C TYR A 50 -18.03 39.07 15.92
N PRO A 51 -17.92 39.69 14.73
CA PRO A 51 -19.08 39.91 13.85
C PRO A 51 -19.64 38.62 13.28
N SER A 52 -20.96 38.48 13.29
CA SER A 52 -21.67 37.39 12.62
C SER A 52 -21.70 37.61 11.10
N VAL A 53 -21.26 36.61 10.34
CA VAL A 53 -21.39 36.52 8.87
C VAL A 53 -22.32 35.33 8.57
N PRO A 54 -23.33 35.47 7.69
CA PRO A 54 -24.57 34.70 7.84
C PRO A 54 -24.51 33.26 7.32
N THR A 55 -25.11 32.35 8.09
CA THR A 55 -25.43 30.98 7.67
C THR A 55 -26.63 30.96 6.74
N MET A 56 -26.41 30.73 5.44
CA MET A 56 -27.49 30.47 4.48
C MET A 56 -28.01 29.02 4.59
N SER A 57 -29.08 28.87 5.36
CA SER A 57 -30.25 28.01 5.09
C SER A 57 -30.04 26.70 4.29
N SER A 58 -29.85 25.57 5.00
CA SER A 58 -30.26 24.25 4.49
C SER A 58 -31.73 23.99 4.84
N CYS A 59 -32.62 23.97 3.85
CA CYS A 59 -34.06 23.81 4.08
C CYS A 59 -34.41 22.41 4.64
N VAL A 60 -34.96 22.39 5.86
CA VAL A 60 -35.69 21.22 6.39
C VAL A 60 -37.17 21.42 6.09
N VAL A 61 -37.76 20.50 5.33
CA VAL A 61 -39.21 20.36 5.17
C VAL A 61 -39.56 18.92 5.51
N GLY A 62 -40.50 18.71 6.42
CA GLY A 62 -40.83 17.38 6.94
C GLY A 62 -42.33 17.14 7.09
N PHE A 63 -42.76 15.95 6.67
CA PHE A 63 -44.05 15.29 6.92
C PHE A 63 -43.79 13.77 6.76
N SER A 64 -44.45 12.84 7.43
CA SER A 64 -45.25 12.91 8.67
C SER A 64 -45.21 11.52 9.32
N LEU A 65 -45.47 11.43 10.62
CA LEU A 65 -45.84 10.15 11.24
C LEU A 65 -47.27 9.77 10.86
N ASP A 66 -47.50 8.50 10.50
CA ASP A 66 -48.78 7.82 10.69
C ASP A 66 -48.57 6.32 11.00
N ARG A 67 -49.65 5.57 11.18
CA ARG A 67 -49.77 4.56 12.24
C ARG A 67 -49.47 3.09 11.88
N ALA A 68 -48.84 2.45 12.88
CA ALA A 68 -49.21 1.17 13.49
C ALA A 68 -48.80 -0.21 12.89
N ARG A 69 -48.17 -1.01 13.77
CA ARG A 69 -48.19 -2.50 13.87
C ARG A 69 -47.54 -3.25 12.67
N ARG A 70 -46.63 -4.20 12.88
CA ARG A 70 -46.74 -5.38 13.78
C ARG A 70 -45.36 -5.92 14.21
N PHE A 71 -45.31 -6.50 15.42
CA PHE A 71 -44.34 -7.45 16.03
C PHE A 71 -42.86 -7.48 15.55
N GLY A 72 -41.81 -7.39 16.40
CA GLY A 72 -41.74 -7.16 17.85
C GLY A 72 -40.77 -8.11 18.57
N PHE A 73 -39.89 -7.57 19.43
CA PHE A 73 -38.94 -8.27 20.34
C PHE A 73 -37.80 -9.07 19.66
N SER A 74 -36.62 -9.26 20.28
CA SER A 74 -36.02 -8.63 21.47
C SER A 74 -34.48 -8.75 21.45
N THR A 75 -33.79 -7.87 22.19
CA THR A 75 -32.42 -8.10 22.66
C THR A 75 -32.44 -8.69 24.08
N PRO A 76 -31.38 -9.42 24.48
CA PRO A 76 -30.99 -9.54 25.89
C PRO A 76 -29.68 -8.77 26.16
N ARG A 77 -29.56 -8.25 27.39
CA ARG A 77 -28.36 -7.59 27.94
C ARG A 77 -27.84 -8.45 29.11
N ALA A 78 -26.58 -8.28 29.52
CA ALA A 78 -25.94 -9.10 30.54
C ALA A 78 -26.51 -8.93 31.96
N ALA A 79 -26.40 -9.97 32.81
CA ALA A 79 -26.00 -9.86 34.23
C ALA A 79 -25.81 -11.23 34.95
N MET A 80 -24.73 -11.32 35.74
CA MET A 80 -24.63 -11.90 37.11
C MET A 80 -25.17 -13.31 37.48
N GLY A 81 -24.30 -14.14 38.09
CA GLY A 81 -24.64 -14.85 39.33
C GLY A 81 -24.42 -16.38 39.41
N GLY A 82 -23.70 -16.83 40.45
CA GLY A 82 -23.89 -18.17 41.06
C GLY A 82 -22.78 -19.23 40.85
N PRO A 83 -22.49 -20.09 41.86
CA PRO A 83 -21.45 -21.14 41.78
C PRO A 83 -22.00 -22.59 41.93
N LEU A 84 -21.08 -23.56 42.09
CA LEU A 84 -21.29 -25.03 42.23
C LEU A 84 -21.60 -25.74 40.89
N GLY A 85 -21.21 -26.99 40.63
CA GLY A 85 -20.31 -27.89 41.37
C GLY A 85 -20.83 -29.34 41.39
N GLY A 86 -20.11 -30.31 40.80
CA GLY A 86 -20.48 -31.73 40.94
C GLY A 86 -20.15 -32.65 39.76
N ARG A 87 -19.75 -33.87 40.10
CA ARG A 87 -19.31 -34.99 39.25
C ARG A 87 -20.45 -35.65 38.46
N ALA A 88 -20.10 -36.43 37.42
CA ALA A 88 -20.96 -37.48 36.86
C ALA A 88 -21.19 -38.64 37.87
N PRO A 89 -22.22 -39.51 37.72
CA PRO A 89 -22.07 -40.68 36.85
C PRO A 89 -23.36 -41.31 36.21
N ARG A 90 -23.11 -42.27 35.30
CA ARG A 90 -23.90 -43.48 34.91
C ARG A 90 -25.41 -43.59 35.23
N ILE A 91 -26.20 -43.76 34.16
CA ILE A 91 -27.29 -44.75 33.98
C ILE A 91 -27.16 -45.29 32.52
N VAL A 92 -27.53 -46.50 32.05
CA VAL A 92 -27.54 -47.90 32.53
C VAL A 92 -28.76 -48.66 31.93
N ALA A 93 -28.46 -49.71 31.13
CA ALA A 93 -29.31 -50.83 30.67
C ALA A 93 -30.65 -50.59 29.92
N HIS A 94 -30.82 -51.27 28.78
CA HIS A 94 -31.71 -52.44 28.71
C HIS A 94 -31.26 -53.42 27.60
N LEU A 95 -31.72 -54.67 27.68
CA LEU A 95 -31.42 -55.81 26.80
C LEU A 95 -32.73 -56.48 26.35
N GLU A 96 -32.70 -57.13 25.19
CA GLU A 96 -33.33 -58.42 24.80
C GLU A 96 -33.13 -58.61 23.27
N ASP A 97 -32.41 -59.64 22.81
CA ASP A 97 -32.87 -61.01 22.45
C ASP A 97 -33.74 -61.05 21.16
N GLY A 98 -33.39 -61.73 20.05
CA GLY A 98 -32.22 -62.54 19.65
C GLY A 98 -32.43 -63.08 18.21
N ARG A 99 -32.05 -64.29 17.73
CA ARG A 99 -31.31 -65.45 18.26
C ARG A 99 -30.72 -66.31 17.09
N VAL A 100 -29.50 -66.85 17.27
CA VAL A 100 -28.91 -68.14 16.75
C VAL A 100 -28.97 -68.52 15.24
N GLY A 101 -27.79 -68.86 14.67
CA GLY A 101 -27.57 -69.67 13.46
C GLY A 101 -26.07 -70.01 13.26
N ALA A 102 -25.70 -71.22 12.80
CA ALA A 102 -24.30 -71.73 12.84
C ALA A 102 -23.94 -72.74 11.71
N ALA A 103 -22.70 -73.26 11.71
CA ALA A 103 -22.01 -74.14 10.72
C ALA A 103 -21.52 -73.40 9.44
N ALA A 104 -20.25 -73.51 8.97
CA ALA A 104 -19.40 -74.66 8.55
C ALA A 104 -19.87 -75.27 7.20
N THR A 105 -19.04 -75.56 6.18
CA THR A 105 -17.73 -76.27 6.09
C THR A 105 -16.83 -75.73 4.93
N GLU A 106 -15.48 -75.74 4.98
CA GLU A 106 -14.45 -76.76 4.55
C GLU A 106 -14.23 -77.03 3.03
N GLY A 107 -12.99 -77.41 2.66
CA GLY A 107 -12.53 -77.81 1.30
C GLY A 107 -11.80 -76.69 0.51
N ALA A 108 -10.48 -76.65 0.23
CA ALA A 108 -9.33 -77.58 0.22
C ALA A 108 -8.98 -78.23 -1.15
N ALA A 109 -7.66 -78.46 -1.37
CA ALA A 109 -7.01 -79.18 -2.50
C ALA A 109 -7.01 -78.53 -3.92
N THR A 110 -6.20 -78.98 -4.90
CA THR A 110 -4.72 -78.81 -5.07
C THR A 110 -4.27 -79.27 -6.48
N CYS A 111 -3.09 -78.81 -6.96
CA CYS A 111 -2.29 -79.40 -8.08
C CYS A 111 -2.86 -79.33 -9.52
N ALA A 112 -2.11 -79.55 -10.61
CA ALA A 112 -0.67 -79.33 -10.94
C ALA A 112 -0.40 -79.61 -12.45
N ALA A 113 0.72 -79.09 -13.01
CA ALA A 113 1.34 -79.44 -14.30
C ALA A 113 0.48 -79.16 -15.58
N ASP A 114 0.98 -79.06 -16.83
CA ASP A 114 2.34 -79.09 -17.41
C ASP A 114 2.30 -78.32 -18.78
N SER A 115 3.32 -78.13 -19.63
CA SER A 115 4.71 -78.63 -19.72
C SER A 115 5.69 -77.61 -20.38
N ALA A 116 6.44 -77.98 -21.42
CA ALA A 116 7.73 -77.38 -21.82
C ALA A 116 8.03 -77.41 -23.36
N TRP A 117 8.83 -76.42 -23.83
CA TRP A 117 9.96 -76.48 -24.82
C TRP A 117 9.80 -77.22 -26.20
N ALA A 118 10.41 -76.82 -27.34
CA ALA A 118 11.25 -75.67 -27.76
C ALA A 118 11.61 -75.75 -29.29
N ARG A 119 12.62 -74.96 -29.74
CA ARG A 119 13.37 -74.95 -31.05
C ARG A 119 12.73 -74.08 -32.18
N ALA A 120 13.46 -73.44 -33.11
CA ALA A 120 14.91 -73.41 -33.43
C ALA A 120 15.41 -72.01 -33.95
N ASN A 121 16.73 -71.83 -34.13
CA ASN A 121 17.42 -70.61 -34.60
C ASN A 121 17.80 -70.61 -36.09
N VAL A 122 17.93 -69.44 -36.73
CA VAL A 122 18.93 -69.10 -37.80
C VAL A 122 19.28 -67.59 -37.72
N THR A 123 20.45 -67.15 -38.19
CA THR A 123 21.00 -65.78 -38.08
C THR A 123 21.74 -65.27 -39.33
N VAL A 124 21.85 -63.94 -39.45
CA VAL A 124 22.88 -63.16 -40.23
C VAL A 124 22.73 -63.05 -41.77
N THR A 125 23.48 -62.09 -42.34
CA THR A 125 23.43 -61.43 -43.66
C THR A 125 23.79 -62.35 -44.85
N ASP A 126 23.44 -62.09 -46.12
CA ASP A 126 23.77 -60.92 -46.97
C ASP A 126 23.03 -60.97 -48.33
N LEU A 127 22.86 -59.81 -49.01
CA LEU A 127 23.14 -59.59 -50.45
C LEU A 127 22.72 -58.19 -50.96
N ALA A 128 23.29 -57.77 -52.09
CA ALA A 128 23.41 -56.36 -52.51
C ALA A 128 22.27 -55.80 -53.41
N ARG A 129 22.36 -54.49 -53.66
CA ARG A 129 21.59 -53.67 -54.64
C ARG A 129 22.20 -53.82 -56.08
N PRO A 130 21.84 -53.05 -57.15
CA PRO A 130 20.80 -52.01 -57.29
C PRO A 130 20.01 -51.94 -58.63
N PHE A 131 18.76 -51.47 -58.58
CA PHE A 131 18.06 -50.73 -59.66
C PHE A 131 17.08 -49.73 -59.02
N SER A 132 16.89 -48.48 -59.45
CA SER A 132 17.72 -47.56 -60.25
C SER A 132 17.63 -46.14 -59.61
N PRO A 133 18.42 -45.13 -60.04
CA PRO A 133 18.40 -43.80 -59.41
C PRO A 133 17.02 -43.11 -59.38
N LEU A 134 16.18 -43.32 -60.40
CA LEU A 134 14.86 -42.71 -60.54
C LEU A 134 13.87 -43.14 -59.45
N VAL A 135 13.90 -44.43 -59.06
CA VAL A 135 13.02 -44.97 -58.01
C VAL A 135 13.32 -44.31 -56.65
N HIS A 136 14.60 -44.01 -56.40
CA HIS A 136 15.03 -43.48 -55.11
C HIS A 136 14.62 -42.01 -54.90
N ASP A 137 14.57 -41.19 -55.96
CA ASP A 137 14.06 -39.83 -55.82
C ASP A 137 12.52 -39.78 -55.80
N ALA A 138 11.85 -40.61 -56.61
CA ALA A 138 10.38 -40.75 -56.56
C ALA A 138 9.90 -41.16 -55.16
N MET A 139 10.47 -42.19 -54.55
CA MET A 139 10.11 -42.62 -53.19
C MET A 139 10.52 -41.60 -52.11
N ARG A 140 11.60 -40.82 -52.32
CA ARG A 140 12.02 -39.76 -51.39
C ARG A 140 11.10 -38.54 -51.43
N ARG A 141 10.53 -38.22 -52.60
CA ARG A 141 9.44 -37.23 -52.74
C ARG A 141 8.15 -37.74 -52.10
N MET A 142 7.69 -38.95 -52.43
CA MET A 142 6.45 -39.52 -51.87
C MET A 142 6.50 -39.67 -50.34
N ARG A 143 7.62 -40.12 -49.76
CA ARG A 143 7.75 -40.21 -48.28
C ARG A 143 7.87 -38.86 -47.56
N LYS A 144 8.18 -37.75 -48.25
CA LYS A 144 8.09 -36.40 -47.68
C LYS A 144 6.71 -35.75 -47.84
N ALA A 145 5.88 -36.23 -48.77
CA ALA A 145 4.57 -35.63 -49.07
C ALA A 145 3.39 -36.20 -48.24
N VAL A 146 3.53 -37.37 -47.59
CA VAL A 146 2.41 -38.09 -46.93
C VAL A 146 2.55 -38.13 -45.40
N ARG A 147 3.02 -37.03 -44.78
CA ARG A 147 2.97 -36.82 -43.31
C ARG A 147 2.52 -35.42 -42.89
N ARG A 148 1.45 -34.96 -43.53
CA ARG A 148 0.44 -34.04 -42.98
C ARG A 148 -0.79 -34.11 -43.89
N PRO A 149 -1.99 -34.41 -43.37
CA PRO A 149 -3.22 -33.96 -44.03
C PRO A 149 -3.20 -32.43 -44.20
N PRO A 150 -3.95 -31.84 -45.14
CA PRO A 150 -4.34 -30.43 -45.01
C PRO A 150 -5.03 -30.23 -43.64
N PRO A 151 -5.05 -29.01 -43.07
CA PRO A 151 -5.68 -28.78 -41.77
C PRO A 151 -7.15 -29.22 -41.82
N SER A 152 -7.42 -30.37 -41.20
CA SER A 152 -8.76 -30.93 -41.12
C SER A 152 -9.65 -29.97 -40.35
N LEU A 153 -10.84 -29.72 -40.88
CA LEU A 153 -11.95 -29.18 -40.11
C LEU A 153 -12.05 -29.98 -38.79
N ASP A 154 -12.15 -29.33 -37.63
CA ASP A 154 -12.07 -30.04 -36.36
C ASP A 154 -13.11 -31.17 -36.26
N TRP A 155 -12.65 -32.42 -36.27
CA TRP A 155 -13.44 -33.63 -36.08
C TRP A 155 -12.88 -34.42 -34.89
N THR A 156 -13.67 -34.55 -33.83
CA THR A 156 -13.34 -35.39 -32.67
C THR A 156 -13.88 -36.81 -32.89
N LEU A 157 -12.99 -37.81 -32.82
CA LEU A 157 -13.34 -39.24 -32.93
C LEU A 157 -13.81 -39.82 -31.58
N SER A 158 -15.01 -40.40 -31.60
CA SER A 158 -15.55 -41.35 -30.64
C SER A 158 -15.55 -42.75 -31.27
N ALA A 159 -14.59 -43.60 -30.87
CA ALA A 159 -14.41 -44.93 -31.44
C ALA A 159 -15.32 -45.99 -30.79
N SER A 160 -15.87 -46.92 -31.58
CA SER A 160 -16.90 -47.89 -31.13
C SER A 160 -18.15 -47.27 -30.47
N GLU A 161 -18.53 -46.08 -30.91
CA GLU A 161 -19.78 -45.41 -30.57
C GLU A 161 -20.50 -44.94 -31.84
N SER A 162 -21.82 -45.02 -31.85
CA SER A 162 -22.68 -44.58 -32.94
C SER A 162 -23.68 -43.55 -32.43
N VAL A 163 -23.79 -42.39 -33.08
CA VAL A 163 -24.95 -41.51 -32.86
C VAL A 163 -26.19 -42.19 -33.44
N PHE A 164 -27.23 -42.40 -32.63
CA PHE A 164 -28.43 -43.15 -33.03
C PHE A 164 -29.61 -42.20 -33.33
N GLY A 165 -30.45 -42.56 -34.32
CA GLY A 165 -31.71 -41.87 -34.61
C GLY A 165 -31.65 -40.49 -35.28
N CYS A 166 -30.46 -39.98 -35.64
CA CYS A 166 -30.27 -38.63 -36.22
C CYS A 166 -29.83 -38.66 -37.71
N ASP A 167 -30.09 -39.77 -38.41
CA ASP A 167 -29.61 -40.02 -39.77
C ASP A 167 -30.40 -39.19 -40.80
N PHE A 168 -29.72 -38.30 -41.53
CA PHE A 168 -30.36 -37.54 -42.62
C PHE A 168 -29.81 -37.90 -44.01
N LYS A 169 -28.70 -38.65 -44.09
CA LYS A 169 -28.17 -39.22 -45.35
C LYS A 169 -27.35 -40.48 -45.07
N ARG A 170 -27.76 -41.62 -45.63
CA ARG A 170 -26.96 -42.86 -45.70
C ARG A 170 -26.40 -43.05 -47.11
N ASN A 171 -25.40 -43.93 -47.27
CA ASN A 171 -24.80 -44.36 -48.54
C ASN A 171 -24.46 -43.20 -49.49
N VAL A 172 -23.58 -42.30 -49.03
CA VAL A 172 -23.12 -41.13 -49.80
C VAL A 172 -22.14 -41.52 -50.92
N ARG A 173 -22.64 -42.20 -51.98
CA ARG A 173 -21.93 -42.59 -53.22
C ARG A 173 -20.48 -43.08 -53.01
N GLN A 174 -20.34 -44.33 -52.56
CA GLN A 174 -19.06 -45.06 -52.40
C GLN A 174 -17.87 -44.26 -51.81
N PRO A 175 -18.00 -43.73 -50.57
CA PRO A 175 -16.91 -43.05 -49.87
C PRO A 175 -16.06 -44.07 -49.11
N SER A 176 -15.08 -44.69 -49.78
CA SER A 176 -14.25 -45.77 -49.20
C SER A 176 -13.29 -45.35 -48.07
N THR A 177 -13.40 -44.11 -47.57
CA THR A 177 -12.54 -43.55 -46.51
C THR A 177 -13.28 -42.53 -45.63
N VAL A 178 -12.80 -42.35 -44.39
CA VAL A 178 -13.26 -41.33 -43.44
C VAL A 178 -13.19 -39.92 -44.03
N ALA A 179 -12.12 -39.56 -44.74
CA ALA A 179 -11.95 -38.23 -45.33
C ALA A 179 -13.07 -37.87 -46.35
N ALA A 180 -13.63 -38.86 -47.05
CA ALA A 180 -14.77 -38.64 -47.93
C ALA A 180 -16.08 -38.40 -47.15
N CYS A 181 -16.24 -38.97 -45.95
CA CYS A 181 -17.32 -38.60 -45.02
C CYS A 181 -17.13 -37.18 -44.47
N GLU A 182 -15.92 -36.79 -44.09
CA GLU A 182 -15.62 -35.44 -43.58
C GLU A 182 -16.02 -34.38 -44.60
N LEU A 183 -15.65 -34.56 -45.87
CA LEU A 183 -16.00 -33.66 -46.97
C LEU A 183 -17.53 -33.60 -47.20
N ALA A 184 -18.19 -34.76 -47.27
CA ALA A 184 -19.63 -34.85 -47.45
C ALA A 184 -20.45 -34.28 -46.27
N CYS A 185 -19.90 -34.29 -45.06
CA CYS A 185 -20.47 -33.67 -43.88
C CYS A 185 -20.19 -32.15 -43.86
N ALA A 186 -19.01 -31.70 -44.31
CA ALA A 186 -18.64 -30.30 -44.40
C ALA A 186 -19.52 -29.51 -45.40
N ASP A 187 -19.82 -30.09 -46.57
CA ASP A 187 -20.71 -29.51 -47.58
C ASP A 187 -22.16 -29.33 -47.10
N SER A 188 -22.56 -30.01 -46.00
CA SER A 188 -23.92 -29.95 -45.49
C SER A 188 -24.01 -29.13 -44.20
N ARG A 189 -24.58 -27.93 -44.28
CA ARG A 189 -24.89 -27.07 -43.12
C ARG A 189 -25.75 -27.75 -42.03
N LYS A 190 -26.40 -28.87 -42.35
CA LYS A 190 -27.19 -29.69 -41.40
C LYS A 190 -26.36 -30.75 -40.66
N CYS A 191 -25.15 -31.06 -41.11
CA CYS A 191 -24.33 -32.11 -40.54
C CYS A 191 -23.61 -31.65 -39.26
N ARG A 192 -23.69 -32.45 -38.20
CA ARG A 192 -23.05 -32.19 -36.89
C ARG A 192 -22.11 -33.33 -36.49
N ALA A 193 -22.40 -34.54 -36.95
CA ALA A 193 -21.53 -35.70 -36.84
C ALA A 193 -21.74 -36.64 -38.04
N PHE A 194 -20.81 -37.56 -38.26
CA PHE A 194 -21.04 -38.72 -39.10
C PHE A 194 -20.54 -39.99 -38.41
N THR A 195 -21.10 -41.14 -38.76
CA THR A 195 -20.58 -42.45 -38.36
C THR A 195 -20.08 -43.19 -39.60
N PHE A 196 -18.88 -43.76 -39.49
CA PHE A 196 -18.25 -44.61 -40.48
C PHE A 196 -18.25 -46.06 -39.97
N ILE A 197 -18.75 -46.98 -40.79
CA ILE A 197 -18.80 -48.41 -40.47
C ILE A 197 -17.70 -49.09 -41.27
N ALA A 198 -16.53 -49.28 -40.63
CA ALA A 198 -15.29 -49.63 -41.32
C ALA A 198 -15.36 -50.97 -42.08
N GLY A 199 -16.08 -51.96 -41.55
CA GLY A 199 -16.24 -53.28 -42.19
C GLY A 199 -17.15 -53.28 -43.43
N GLU A 200 -18.01 -52.27 -43.59
CA GLU A 200 -18.97 -52.14 -44.70
C GLU A 200 -18.65 -50.96 -45.63
N GLN A 201 -17.68 -50.12 -45.27
CA GLN A 201 -17.37 -48.81 -45.88
C GLN A 201 -18.59 -47.88 -46.01
N ILE A 202 -19.57 -48.02 -45.10
CA ILE A 202 -20.78 -47.19 -45.10
C ILE A 202 -20.55 -45.89 -44.33
N CYS A 203 -20.98 -44.80 -44.94
CA CYS A 203 -20.99 -43.45 -44.37
C CYS A 203 -22.42 -43.01 -44.03
N VAL A 204 -22.63 -42.57 -42.78
CA VAL A 204 -23.93 -42.10 -42.29
C VAL A 204 -23.80 -40.69 -41.73
N LEU A 205 -24.36 -39.70 -42.44
CA LEU A 205 -24.36 -38.29 -42.03
C LEU A 205 -25.52 -37.98 -41.08
N LYS A 206 -25.24 -37.25 -40.00
CA LYS A 206 -26.17 -37.06 -38.89
C LYS A 206 -26.25 -35.59 -38.46
N ASN A 207 -27.46 -35.17 -38.09
CA ASN A 207 -27.77 -33.77 -37.74
C ASN A 207 -27.71 -33.48 -36.23
N CYS A 208 -27.36 -34.49 -35.42
CA CYS A 208 -27.12 -34.36 -33.98
C CYS A 208 -25.83 -35.10 -33.58
N ALA A 209 -25.40 -34.99 -32.32
CA ALA A 209 -24.18 -35.57 -31.78
C ALA A 209 -24.40 -36.38 -30.47
N ARG A 210 -25.59 -36.98 -30.26
CA ARG A 210 -25.86 -37.84 -29.10
C ARG A 210 -25.32 -39.26 -29.33
N LEU A 211 -24.19 -39.56 -28.70
CA LEU A 211 -23.50 -40.85 -28.78
C LEU A 211 -24.27 -41.98 -28.08
N SER A 212 -24.08 -43.21 -28.54
CA SER A 212 -24.50 -44.45 -27.90
C SER A 212 -23.48 -45.57 -28.20
N PRO A 213 -23.21 -46.50 -27.28
CA PRO A 213 -22.23 -47.58 -27.51
C PRO A 213 -22.65 -48.49 -28.67
N ALA A 214 -21.75 -48.72 -29.63
CA ALA A 214 -22.01 -49.58 -30.79
C ALA A 214 -20.70 -50.18 -31.33
N LYS A 215 -20.51 -51.50 -31.15
CA LYS A 215 -19.28 -52.18 -31.58
C LYS A 215 -19.06 -52.04 -33.09
N GLY A 216 -17.85 -51.62 -33.49
CA GLY A 216 -17.45 -51.51 -34.90
C GLY A 216 -17.94 -50.25 -35.65
N HIS A 217 -18.57 -49.30 -34.95
CA HIS A 217 -19.01 -48.02 -35.49
C HIS A 217 -18.10 -46.90 -34.94
N ASP A 218 -17.48 -46.11 -35.81
CA ASP A 218 -16.67 -44.96 -35.39
C ASP A 218 -17.37 -43.65 -35.76
N THR A 219 -17.59 -42.78 -34.77
CA THR A 219 -18.29 -41.50 -34.94
C THR A 219 -17.34 -40.32 -34.85
N TYR A 220 -17.47 -39.40 -35.80
CA TYR A 220 -16.69 -38.17 -35.90
C TYR A 220 -17.63 -36.98 -35.70
N ILE A 221 -17.35 -36.15 -34.69
CA ILE A 221 -18.19 -35.00 -34.27
C ILE A 221 -17.47 -33.70 -34.58
N ARG A 222 -18.18 -32.71 -35.15
CA ARG A 222 -17.55 -31.42 -35.53
C ARG A 222 -17.31 -30.53 -34.31
N GLY A 223 -16.05 -30.11 -34.11
CA GLY A 223 -15.62 -29.19 -33.07
C GLY A 223 -14.58 -29.80 -32.10
N PRO A 224 -13.95 -28.95 -31.26
CA PRO A 224 -12.97 -29.38 -30.28
C PRO A 224 -13.60 -30.25 -29.19
N LYS A 225 -12.77 -31.09 -28.57
CA LYS A 225 -13.13 -31.98 -27.47
C LYS A 225 -13.55 -31.18 -26.23
N ILE A 226 -14.83 -30.85 -26.13
CA ILE A 226 -15.44 -30.35 -24.89
C ILE A 226 -15.10 -31.35 -23.78
N PRO A 227 -14.42 -30.93 -22.69
CA PRO A 227 -14.24 -31.80 -21.53
C PRO A 227 -15.63 -32.13 -21.00
N GLY A 228 -16.04 -33.40 -21.10
CA GLY A 228 -17.37 -33.83 -20.72
C GLY A 228 -17.68 -33.33 -19.31
N PRO A 229 -18.80 -32.60 -19.10
CA PRO A 229 -18.96 -31.78 -17.90
C PRO A 229 -18.85 -32.64 -16.65
N ARG A 230 -17.97 -32.24 -15.71
CA ARG A 230 -17.79 -32.94 -14.43
C ARG A 230 -19.18 -33.19 -13.84
N ARG A 231 -19.58 -34.46 -13.73
CA ARG A 231 -20.99 -34.82 -13.48
C ARG A 231 -21.44 -34.25 -12.15
N TYR A 232 -22.38 -33.30 -12.19
CA TYR A 232 -23.07 -32.85 -11.00
C TYR A 232 -23.93 -33.99 -10.45
N ALA A 233 -23.91 -34.22 -9.14
CA ALA A 233 -24.74 -35.24 -8.52
C ALA A 233 -26.19 -34.75 -8.46
N ARG A 234 -27.10 -35.45 -9.16
CA ARG A 234 -28.54 -35.12 -9.23
C ARG A 234 -29.29 -35.74 -8.06
N LEU A 235 -29.99 -34.90 -7.30
CA LEU A 235 -30.96 -35.22 -6.26
C LEU A 235 -32.37 -34.95 -6.83
N PRO A 236 -33.07 -35.97 -7.37
CA PRO A 236 -34.38 -35.79 -7.99
C PRO A 236 -35.48 -35.56 -6.94
N GLY A 237 -36.41 -34.65 -7.20
CA GLY A 237 -37.52 -34.35 -6.27
C GLY A 237 -37.08 -33.64 -4.99
N VAL A 238 -35.90 -33.01 -4.99
CA VAL A 238 -35.30 -32.33 -3.83
C VAL A 238 -35.00 -30.88 -4.19
N ALA A 239 -35.51 -29.96 -3.37
CA ALA A 239 -35.01 -28.59 -3.27
C ALA A 239 -33.99 -28.51 -2.11
N VAL A 240 -33.09 -27.53 -2.14
CA VAL A 240 -32.26 -27.18 -0.97
C VAL A 240 -32.70 -25.80 -0.47
N GLY A 241 -32.93 -25.65 0.83
CA GLY A 241 -33.48 -24.44 1.42
C GLY A 241 -32.41 -23.50 2.01
N GLY A 242 -32.62 -22.19 1.87
CA GLY A 242 -31.95 -21.16 2.69
C GLY A 242 -30.52 -20.77 2.32
N CYS A 243 -30.01 -21.20 1.16
CA CYS A 243 -28.63 -20.93 0.72
C CYS A 243 -28.50 -20.26 -0.66
N ASP A 244 -29.62 -19.82 -1.24
CA ASP A 244 -29.65 -19.15 -2.54
C ASP A 244 -28.98 -17.77 -2.48
N PHE A 245 -28.24 -17.39 -3.53
CA PHE A 245 -27.71 -16.02 -3.59
C PHE A 245 -28.87 -15.05 -3.89
N GLU A 246 -28.92 -13.93 -3.17
CA GLU A 246 -29.96 -12.91 -3.39
C GLU A 246 -30.05 -12.49 -4.87
N ARG A 247 -31.26 -12.55 -5.44
CA ARG A 247 -31.57 -12.19 -6.83
C ARG A 247 -30.81 -13.01 -7.92
N SER A 248 -30.38 -14.24 -7.61
CA SER A 248 -29.68 -15.12 -8.56
C SER A 248 -30.56 -16.08 -9.37
N GLU A 249 -31.87 -15.88 -9.41
CA GLU A 249 -32.77 -16.71 -10.21
C GLU A 249 -32.52 -16.53 -11.72
N LEU A 250 -32.09 -17.62 -12.36
CA LEU A 250 -31.94 -17.69 -13.82
C LEU A 250 -33.25 -18.19 -14.41
N ARG A 251 -34.05 -17.28 -14.97
CA ARG A 251 -35.28 -17.59 -15.73
C ARG A 251 -34.94 -17.99 -17.17
N ASP A 252 -35.82 -18.77 -17.80
CA ASP A 252 -35.65 -19.33 -19.15
C ASP A 252 -34.34 -20.10 -19.36
N ALA A 253 -33.80 -20.65 -18.27
CA ALA A 253 -32.49 -21.29 -18.22
C ALA A 253 -32.64 -22.81 -18.30
N THR A 254 -32.16 -23.40 -19.40
CA THR A 254 -32.05 -24.86 -19.50
C THR A 254 -31.06 -25.40 -18.47
N LEU A 255 -31.24 -26.66 -18.05
CA LEU A 255 -30.34 -27.37 -17.12
C LEU A 255 -28.84 -27.17 -17.46
N ASP A 256 -28.52 -27.18 -18.73
CA ASP A 256 -27.18 -27.04 -19.30
C ASP A 256 -26.58 -25.62 -19.08
N VAL A 257 -27.43 -24.58 -19.12
CA VAL A 257 -27.08 -23.20 -18.74
C VAL A 257 -26.90 -23.08 -17.22
N CYS A 258 -27.77 -23.71 -16.43
CA CYS A 258 -27.70 -23.68 -14.97
C CYS A 258 -26.42 -24.36 -14.44
N GLN A 259 -26.05 -25.49 -15.04
CA GLN A 259 -24.82 -26.20 -14.70
C GLN A 259 -23.58 -25.38 -15.05
N ARG A 260 -23.56 -24.70 -16.21
CA ARG A 260 -22.49 -23.74 -16.55
C ARG A 260 -22.44 -22.55 -15.58
N ALA A 261 -23.58 -21.94 -15.24
CA ALA A 261 -23.61 -20.81 -14.30
C ALA A 261 -23.10 -21.20 -12.89
N CYS A 262 -23.50 -22.38 -12.37
CA CYS A 262 -22.95 -22.89 -11.11
C CYS A 262 -21.49 -23.36 -11.24
N THR A 263 -20.99 -23.62 -12.45
CA THR A 263 -19.57 -23.91 -12.67
C THR A 263 -18.73 -22.64 -12.50
N LEU A 264 -19.22 -21.53 -13.07
CA LEU A 264 -18.56 -20.21 -13.05
C LEU A 264 -18.57 -19.53 -11.67
N GLU A 265 -19.68 -19.56 -10.92
CA GLU A 265 -19.72 -18.97 -9.57
C GLU A 265 -18.90 -19.83 -8.59
N ARG A 266 -17.76 -19.28 -8.13
CA ARG A 266 -16.79 -19.95 -7.24
C ARG A 266 -17.40 -20.37 -5.90
N ARG A 267 -18.42 -19.66 -5.43
CA ARG A 267 -19.19 -19.95 -4.21
C ARG A 267 -20.28 -20.99 -4.44
N CYS A 268 -20.67 -21.29 -5.69
CA CYS A 268 -21.76 -22.21 -5.99
C CYS A 268 -21.36 -23.65 -5.67
N ARG A 269 -22.10 -24.29 -4.77
CA ARG A 269 -21.92 -25.68 -4.35
C ARG A 269 -23.02 -26.59 -4.89
N ALA A 270 -24.20 -26.04 -5.16
CA ALA A 270 -25.29 -26.73 -5.82
C ALA A 270 -26.17 -25.72 -6.59
N PHE A 271 -27.11 -26.21 -7.39
CA PHE A 271 -28.25 -25.41 -7.86
C PHE A 271 -29.53 -26.26 -7.87
N SER A 272 -30.69 -25.64 -7.66
CA SER A 272 -31.98 -26.31 -7.82
C SER A 272 -32.67 -25.80 -9.08
N HIS A 273 -33.10 -26.73 -9.94
CA HIS A 273 -33.79 -26.46 -11.19
C HIS A 273 -35.28 -26.80 -11.05
N LEU A 274 -36.14 -25.81 -11.25
CA LEU A 274 -37.59 -25.95 -11.34
C LEU A 274 -37.95 -26.33 -12.78
N ARG A 275 -38.14 -27.64 -13.00
CA ARG A 275 -38.15 -28.24 -14.35
C ARG A 275 -39.27 -27.68 -15.24
N ASP A 276 -40.40 -27.35 -14.64
CA ASP A 276 -41.64 -27.02 -15.36
C ASP A 276 -41.69 -25.54 -15.81
N LEU A 277 -40.79 -24.69 -15.26
CA LEU A 277 -40.68 -23.25 -15.59
C LEU A 277 -39.30 -22.85 -16.14
N ASN A 278 -38.35 -23.78 -16.28
CA ASN A 278 -36.93 -23.50 -16.62
C ASN A 278 -36.31 -22.40 -15.73
N ILE A 279 -36.57 -22.44 -14.41
CA ILE A 279 -35.97 -21.50 -13.45
C ILE A 279 -34.92 -22.22 -12.60
N CYS A 280 -33.73 -21.63 -12.49
CA CYS A 280 -32.64 -22.17 -11.68
C CYS A 280 -32.21 -21.23 -10.56
N TYR A 281 -32.07 -21.80 -9.37
CA TYR A 281 -31.67 -21.12 -8.15
C TYR A 281 -30.28 -21.63 -7.72
N LEU A 282 -29.26 -20.78 -7.87
CA LEU A 282 -27.85 -21.09 -7.58
C LEU A 282 -27.58 -20.99 -6.07
N LYS A 283 -26.85 -21.95 -5.50
CA LYS A 283 -26.73 -22.13 -4.04
C LYS A 283 -25.30 -22.13 -3.53
N SER A 284 -25.09 -21.41 -2.44
CA SER A 284 -23.83 -21.33 -1.70
C SER A 284 -23.54 -22.55 -0.80
N CYS A 285 -24.54 -23.41 -0.55
CA CYS A 285 -24.43 -24.65 0.23
C CYS A 285 -25.06 -25.83 -0.52
N ALA A 286 -24.92 -27.05 0.04
CA ALA A 286 -25.49 -28.28 -0.51
C ALA A 286 -26.18 -29.18 0.55
N SER A 287 -26.37 -28.68 1.78
CA SER A 287 -26.55 -29.51 2.98
C SER A 287 -27.93 -29.43 3.66
N THR A 288 -28.89 -28.69 3.11
CA THR A 288 -30.24 -28.49 3.68
C THR A 288 -31.36 -28.94 2.73
N PRO A 289 -31.48 -30.24 2.41
CA PRO A 289 -32.48 -30.77 1.49
C PRO A 289 -33.89 -30.80 2.09
N THR A 290 -34.88 -30.40 1.28
CA THR A 290 -36.32 -30.66 1.50
C THR A 290 -36.91 -31.31 0.25
N THR A 291 -37.74 -32.33 0.44
CA THR A 291 -38.46 -32.99 -0.65
C THR A 291 -39.48 -32.05 -1.28
N HIS A 292 -39.34 -31.77 -2.57
CA HIS A 292 -40.30 -30.98 -3.34
C HIS A 292 -40.36 -31.50 -4.79
N PRO A 293 -41.49 -32.08 -5.25
CA PRO A 293 -41.53 -32.90 -6.46
C PRO A 293 -41.15 -32.15 -7.75
N ALA A 294 -41.48 -30.86 -7.85
CA ALA A 294 -41.18 -30.02 -9.03
C ALA A 294 -39.68 -29.67 -9.22
N PHE A 295 -38.83 -29.85 -8.20
CA PHE A 295 -37.41 -29.51 -8.28
C PHE A 295 -36.52 -30.74 -8.47
N ASP A 296 -35.39 -30.53 -9.13
CA ASP A 296 -34.19 -31.34 -8.99
C ASP A 296 -33.06 -30.46 -8.44
N THR A 297 -32.23 -30.97 -7.53
CA THR A 297 -30.99 -30.28 -7.11
C THR A 297 -29.76 -30.97 -7.67
N TYR A 298 -28.79 -30.20 -8.12
CA TYR A 298 -27.55 -30.66 -8.76
C TYR A 298 -26.35 -30.14 -7.96
N VAL A 299 -25.56 -31.04 -7.36
CA VAL A 299 -24.41 -30.71 -6.51
C VAL A 299 -23.11 -30.72 -7.30
N LYS A 300 -22.29 -29.67 -7.13
CA LYS A 300 -21.00 -29.48 -7.83
C LYS A 300 -19.94 -30.44 -7.24
N PRO A 301 -19.24 -31.24 -8.06
CA PRO A 301 -18.47 -32.40 -7.58
C PRO A 301 -17.19 -32.09 -6.78
N ASP A 302 -16.85 -30.81 -6.56
CA ASP A 302 -15.63 -30.38 -5.86
C ASP A 302 -15.86 -29.98 -4.38
N THR A 303 -16.96 -30.41 -3.77
CA THR A 303 -17.19 -30.23 -2.32
C THR A 303 -16.37 -31.24 -1.50
N CYS A 304 -15.23 -30.75 -0.97
CA CYS A 304 -14.39 -31.36 0.08
C CYS A 304 -13.34 -32.43 -0.34
N VAL A 305 -12.26 -31.99 -1.00
CA VAL A 305 -10.88 -32.27 -0.54
C VAL A 305 -10.06 -30.98 -0.67
N ALA A 306 -9.13 -30.71 0.24
CA ALA A 306 -8.22 -29.57 0.11
C ALA A 306 -7.12 -29.86 -0.93
N ALA A 307 -6.78 -28.87 -1.76
CA ALA A 307 -5.61 -28.96 -2.63
C ALA A 307 -4.32 -29.00 -1.78
N PRO A 308 -3.28 -29.75 -2.20
CA PRO A 308 -1.97 -29.71 -1.53
C PRO A 308 -1.36 -28.30 -1.65
N PRO A 309 -0.52 -27.88 -0.69
CA PRO A 309 0.11 -26.56 -0.73
C PRO A 309 0.99 -26.41 -1.98
N PRO A 310 1.06 -25.20 -2.57
CA PRO A 310 1.89 -24.96 -3.75
C PRO A 310 3.36 -25.20 -3.41
N GLN A 311 4.04 -25.97 -4.25
CA GLN A 311 5.50 -26.14 -4.16
C GLN A 311 6.20 -24.81 -4.52
N PRO A 312 7.39 -24.54 -3.97
CA PRO A 312 8.20 -23.39 -4.37
C PRO A 312 8.46 -23.35 -5.88
N LEU A 313 8.52 -22.14 -6.46
CA LEU A 313 8.70 -21.93 -7.90
C LEU A 313 10.02 -22.55 -8.40
N ALA A 314 9.91 -23.69 -9.09
CA ALA A 314 11.04 -24.36 -9.71
C ALA A 314 11.41 -23.68 -11.05
N ALA A 315 12.61 -23.07 -11.07
CA ALA A 315 13.27 -22.40 -12.20
C ALA A 315 12.54 -21.15 -12.78
N PRO A 316 13.29 -20.17 -13.34
CA PRO A 316 12.69 -19.02 -14.01
C PRO A 316 11.93 -19.48 -15.27
N LYS A 317 10.61 -19.33 -15.25
CA LYS A 317 9.72 -19.71 -16.35
C LYS A 317 9.75 -18.67 -17.47
N LYS A 318 10.13 -19.10 -18.67
CA LYS A 318 10.25 -18.23 -19.84
C LYS A 318 8.92 -17.62 -20.28
N VAL A 319 8.92 -16.34 -20.64
CA VAL A 319 7.75 -15.59 -21.12
C VAL A 319 8.06 -14.86 -22.44
N ALA A 320 7.10 -14.86 -23.35
CA ALA A 320 7.14 -14.02 -24.55
C ALA A 320 6.17 -12.83 -24.40
N VAL A 321 6.68 -11.60 -24.45
CA VAL A 321 5.85 -10.39 -24.56
C VAL A 321 5.52 -10.19 -26.04
N VAL A 322 4.24 -10.03 -26.38
CA VAL A 322 3.76 -9.86 -27.76
C VAL A 322 3.09 -8.50 -27.85
N ILE A 323 3.64 -7.62 -28.72
CA ILE A 323 3.17 -6.26 -28.92
C ILE A 323 2.72 -6.12 -30.37
N THR A 324 1.44 -5.91 -30.60
CA THR A 324 0.85 -5.65 -31.93
C THR A 324 0.95 -4.17 -32.28
N VAL A 325 1.42 -3.86 -33.48
CA VAL A 325 1.70 -2.48 -33.92
C VAL A 325 1.02 -2.19 -35.25
N HIS A 326 0.05 -1.26 -35.20
CA HIS A 326 -0.68 -0.70 -36.33
C HIS A 326 -0.51 0.83 -36.32
N ASP A 327 0.50 1.31 -37.05
CA ASP A 327 0.97 2.69 -37.09
C ASP A 327 1.20 3.33 -35.70
N ALA A 328 0.74 4.56 -35.46
CA ALA A 328 0.91 5.29 -34.20
C ALA A 328 2.35 5.35 -33.66
N ALA A 329 3.36 5.48 -34.53
CA ALA A 329 4.78 5.31 -34.24
C ALA A 329 5.31 6.00 -32.96
N GLU A 330 4.84 7.21 -32.63
CA GLU A 330 5.17 7.92 -31.39
C GLU A 330 4.73 7.15 -30.12
N TRP A 331 3.51 6.59 -30.12
CA TRP A 331 2.95 5.83 -29.01
C TRP A 331 3.63 4.46 -28.87
N VAL A 332 4.01 3.85 -29.99
CA VAL A 332 4.86 2.65 -30.02
C VAL A 332 6.22 2.97 -29.38
N GLU A 333 6.85 4.07 -29.77
CA GLU A 333 8.15 4.50 -29.26
C GLU A 333 8.10 4.83 -27.76
N ARG A 334 7.03 5.46 -27.27
CA ARG A 334 6.76 5.63 -25.83
C ARG A 334 6.58 4.30 -25.10
N THR A 335 5.74 3.41 -25.63
CA THR A 335 5.49 2.08 -25.05
C THR A 335 6.79 1.32 -24.88
N LEU A 336 7.59 1.23 -25.95
CA LEU A 336 8.85 0.51 -25.92
C LEU A 336 9.91 1.20 -25.05
N THR A 337 9.94 2.54 -25.02
CA THR A 337 10.80 3.30 -24.10
C THR A 337 10.47 3.04 -22.63
N SER A 338 9.18 2.96 -22.27
CA SER A 338 8.76 2.64 -20.89
C SER A 338 9.23 1.24 -20.45
N LEU A 339 9.22 0.25 -21.35
CA LEU A 339 9.79 -1.08 -21.10
C LEU A 339 11.32 -1.04 -20.88
N TRP A 340 12.04 -0.11 -21.50
CA TRP A 340 13.51 0.02 -21.35
C TRP A 340 13.97 0.96 -20.24
N ALA A 341 13.11 1.87 -19.75
CA ALA A 341 13.48 2.98 -18.85
C ALA A 341 14.15 2.54 -17.53
N HIS A 342 14.05 1.26 -17.17
CA HIS A 342 14.64 0.67 -15.98
C HIS A 342 15.54 -0.55 -16.28
N ALA A 343 16.07 -0.66 -17.50
CA ALA A 343 16.94 -1.77 -17.91
C ALA A 343 18.24 -1.89 -17.10
N ASP A 344 18.83 -0.75 -16.71
CA ASP A 344 20.11 -0.64 -16.02
C ASP A 344 19.99 -0.41 -14.50
N SER A 345 18.77 -0.47 -13.94
CA SER A 345 18.52 -0.22 -12.51
C SER A 345 18.90 -1.40 -11.60
N PRO A 346 19.54 -1.17 -10.44
CA PRO A 346 19.74 -2.22 -9.43
C PRO A 346 18.45 -2.78 -8.82
N ALA A 347 17.37 -1.99 -8.76
CA ALA A 347 16.13 -2.30 -8.01
C ALA A 347 15.18 -3.31 -8.72
N GLY A 348 15.64 -3.95 -9.79
CA GLY A 348 14.86 -4.85 -10.64
C GLY A 348 14.65 -4.28 -12.06
N ARG A 349 14.49 -5.19 -13.03
CA ARG A 349 14.37 -4.85 -14.45
C ARG A 349 12.90 -4.79 -14.87
N ALA A 350 12.49 -3.67 -15.48
CA ALA A 350 11.26 -3.61 -16.28
C ALA A 350 11.27 -4.61 -17.45
N LEU A 351 12.48 -4.97 -17.89
CA LEU A 351 12.75 -5.96 -18.93
C LEU A 351 12.81 -7.39 -18.41
N PRO A 352 12.44 -8.35 -19.26
CA PRO A 352 12.22 -9.72 -18.85
C PRO A 352 13.55 -10.48 -18.68
N ASP A 353 13.49 -11.73 -18.17
CA ASP A 353 14.65 -12.46 -17.66
C ASP A 353 15.58 -13.00 -18.75
N ALA A 354 16.72 -13.56 -18.32
CA ALA A 354 17.68 -14.26 -19.17
C ALA A 354 17.08 -15.56 -19.74
N GLY A 355 16.24 -15.41 -20.77
CA GLY A 355 15.46 -16.48 -21.39
C GLY A 355 14.16 -16.01 -22.06
N ASP A 356 13.74 -14.78 -21.80
CA ASP A 356 12.50 -14.17 -22.29
C ASP A 356 12.72 -13.34 -23.57
N ALA A 357 11.62 -13.00 -24.26
CA ALA A 357 11.67 -12.31 -25.55
C ALA A 357 10.52 -11.30 -25.75
N ILE A 358 10.73 -10.34 -26.66
CA ILE A 358 9.72 -9.35 -27.10
C ILE A 358 9.47 -9.52 -28.60
N PHE A 359 8.24 -9.86 -28.97
CA PHE A 359 7.77 -10.00 -30.35
C PHE A 359 6.96 -8.76 -30.74
N LEU A 360 7.57 -7.91 -31.57
CA LEU A 360 6.93 -6.76 -32.20
C LEU A 360 6.25 -7.24 -33.49
N VAL A 361 4.92 -7.31 -33.50
CA VAL A 361 4.14 -7.77 -34.66
C VAL A 361 3.67 -6.56 -35.45
N ASN A 362 4.25 -6.36 -36.63
CA ASN A 362 3.80 -5.35 -37.59
C ASN A 362 2.72 -5.95 -38.50
N ASP A 363 1.49 -5.43 -38.38
CA ASP A 363 0.31 -5.92 -39.10
C ASP A 363 -0.04 -5.13 -40.37
N ALA A 364 0.99 -4.60 -41.03
CA ALA A 364 0.96 -3.71 -42.21
C ALA A 364 0.83 -2.20 -41.89
N SER A 365 1.57 -1.74 -40.87
CA SER A 365 1.84 -0.32 -40.63
C SER A 365 2.57 0.36 -41.81
N GLY A 366 2.41 1.67 -41.93
CA GLY A 366 3.07 2.51 -42.92
C GLY A 366 4.61 2.55 -42.85
N ALA A 367 5.22 3.08 -43.91
CA ALA A 367 6.67 3.03 -44.12
C ALA A 367 7.50 3.73 -43.02
N GLU A 368 6.97 4.76 -42.38
CA GLU A 368 7.64 5.41 -41.24
C GLU A 368 7.66 4.51 -40.00
N THR A 369 6.50 4.01 -39.58
CA THR A 369 6.38 3.11 -38.42
C THR A 369 7.25 1.87 -38.60
N LEU A 370 7.22 1.26 -39.78
CA LEU A 370 8.08 0.12 -40.13
C LEU A 370 9.58 0.48 -40.09
N ARG A 371 9.97 1.70 -40.45
CA ARG A 371 11.36 2.16 -40.32
C ARG A 371 11.76 2.26 -38.85
N ARG A 372 10.98 2.96 -38.00
CA ARG A 372 11.27 3.07 -36.55
C ARG A 372 11.32 1.70 -35.86
N LEU A 373 10.40 0.79 -36.20
CA LEU A 373 10.40 -0.59 -35.67
C LEU A 373 11.69 -1.36 -36.01
N ARG A 374 12.26 -1.18 -37.21
CA ARG A 374 13.54 -1.79 -37.61
C ARG A 374 14.71 -1.16 -36.87
N GLU A 375 14.77 0.16 -36.81
CA GLU A 375 15.79 0.93 -36.08
C GLU A 375 15.85 0.49 -34.61
N VAL A 376 14.69 0.37 -33.95
CA VAL A 376 14.56 -0.14 -32.58
C VAL A 376 15.05 -1.59 -32.44
N ALA A 377 14.58 -2.50 -33.32
CA ALA A 377 14.93 -3.91 -33.23
C ALA A 377 16.43 -4.15 -33.44
N GLU A 378 17.06 -3.43 -34.39
CA GLU A 378 18.49 -3.51 -34.65
C GLU A 378 19.33 -2.88 -33.53
N ALA A 379 18.99 -1.66 -33.09
CA ALA A 379 19.76 -0.97 -32.05
C ALA A 379 19.77 -1.77 -30.73
N ARG A 380 18.63 -2.33 -30.32
CA ARG A 380 18.54 -3.13 -29.10
C ARG A 380 19.08 -4.55 -29.29
N GLY A 381 18.95 -5.16 -30.47
CA GLY A 381 19.56 -6.46 -30.78
C GLY A 381 21.08 -6.48 -30.65
N ARG A 382 21.75 -5.35 -30.89
CA ARG A 382 23.21 -5.18 -30.72
C ARG A 382 23.63 -4.87 -29.27
N ALA A 383 22.71 -4.49 -28.39
CA ALA A 383 23.00 -3.84 -27.10
C ALA A 383 23.09 -4.75 -25.86
N ARG A 384 23.27 -6.08 -26.05
CA ARG A 384 23.33 -7.18 -25.05
C ARG A 384 21.99 -7.86 -24.69
N ARG A 385 22.05 -9.20 -24.65
CA ARG A 385 21.23 -10.16 -23.87
C ARG A 385 19.69 -10.22 -24.05
N LEU A 386 19.00 -9.25 -24.67
CA LEU A 386 17.54 -9.35 -24.87
C LEU A 386 17.16 -9.79 -26.29
N ALA A 387 16.16 -10.68 -26.40
CA ALA A 387 15.64 -11.17 -27.67
C ALA A 387 14.45 -10.32 -28.16
N VAL A 388 14.73 -9.23 -28.89
CA VAL A 388 13.70 -8.54 -29.68
C VAL A 388 13.52 -9.26 -31.03
N ARG A 389 12.27 -9.38 -31.49
CA ARG A 389 11.87 -10.04 -32.74
C ARG A 389 10.88 -9.16 -33.48
N LEU A 390 11.23 -8.69 -34.68
CA LEU A 390 10.29 -8.02 -35.57
C LEU A 390 9.58 -9.08 -36.45
N VAL A 391 8.30 -9.32 -36.16
CA VAL A 391 7.44 -10.22 -36.94
C VAL A 391 6.68 -9.36 -37.94
N ASN A 392 7.19 -9.28 -39.17
CA ASN A 392 6.47 -8.66 -40.28
C ASN A 392 5.49 -9.66 -40.90
N TRP A 393 4.33 -9.17 -41.31
CA TRP A 393 3.46 -9.85 -42.26
C TRP A 393 4.03 -9.81 -43.69
N ASP A 394 3.78 -10.86 -44.47
CA ASP A 394 4.50 -11.21 -45.71
C ASP A 394 3.63 -11.18 -46.98
N GLY A 395 2.40 -10.64 -46.90
CA GLY A 395 1.64 -10.20 -48.08
C GLY A 395 0.49 -11.10 -48.56
N GLY A 396 0.33 -12.32 -48.03
CA GLY A 396 -0.60 -13.33 -48.60
C GLY A 396 -2.09 -12.94 -48.58
N HIS A 397 -2.62 -12.58 -47.41
CA HIS A 397 -4.00 -12.09 -47.20
C HIS A 397 -3.99 -11.03 -46.09
N ARG A 398 -4.76 -9.94 -46.25
CA ARG A 398 -4.78 -8.80 -45.31
C ARG A 398 -4.87 -9.28 -43.85
N LEU A 399 -4.00 -8.75 -42.99
CA LEU A 399 -4.19 -8.79 -41.55
C LEU A 399 -5.21 -7.72 -41.17
N ASP A 400 -6.50 -8.01 -41.40
CA ASP A 400 -7.58 -7.10 -41.04
C ASP A 400 -7.86 -7.07 -39.53
N GLY A 401 -6.86 -6.80 -38.69
CA GLY A 401 -7.04 -6.43 -37.28
C GLY A 401 -6.36 -7.29 -36.20
N TYR A 402 -6.50 -6.81 -34.96
CA TYR A 402 -5.74 -7.21 -33.77
C TYR A 402 -5.68 -8.72 -33.52
N THR A 403 -6.81 -9.43 -33.59
CA THR A 403 -6.90 -10.88 -33.30
C THR A 403 -5.88 -11.71 -34.08
N ARG A 404 -5.69 -11.36 -35.36
CA ARG A 404 -4.76 -12.07 -36.25
C ARG A 404 -3.31 -11.70 -35.97
N ALA A 405 -3.05 -10.44 -35.62
CA ALA A 405 -1.73 -9.96 -35.21
C ALA A 405 -1.27 -10.59 -33.88
N ALA A 406 -2.14 -10.61 -32.86
CA ALA A 406 -1.87 -11.25 -31.57
C ALA A 406 -1.56 -12.74 -31.74
N ASN A 407 -2.40 -13.47 -32.48
CA ASN A 407 -2.17 -14.88 -32.80
C ASN A 407 -0.92 -15.11 -33.67
N LEU A 408 -0.56 -14.19 -34.58
CA LEU A 408 0.69 -14.26 -35.34
C LEU A 408 1.92 -14.14 -34.42
N GLY A 409 1.87 -13.26 -33.41
CA GLY A 409 2.89 -13.13 -32.38
C GLY A 409 3.03 -14.39 -31.51
N ILE A 410 1.92 -14.93 -30.99
CA ILE A 410 1.92 -16.20 -30.23
C ILE A 410 2.50 -17.34 -31.09
N ARG A 411 2.10 -17.45 -32.36
CA ARG A 411 2.63 -18.45 -33.31
C ARG A 411 4.10 -18.22 -33.65
N ALA A 412 4.62 -17.00 -33.64
CA ALA A 412 6.04 -16.73 -33.76
C ALA A 412 6.81 -17.22 -32.52
N ALA A 413 6.33 -16.88 -31.32
CA ALA A 413 6.94 -17.32 -30.06
C ALA A 413 6.97 -18.85 -29.92
N LEU A 414 5.84 -19.52 -30.17
CA LEU A 414 5.73 -21.00 -30.15
C LEU A 414 6.65 -21.71 -31.15
N ARG A 415 7.11 -21.04 -32.22
CA ARG A 415 8.08 -21.59 -33.18
C ARG A 415 9.54 -21.39 -32.74
N GLU A 416 9.81 -20.46 -31.83
CA GLU A 416 11.16 -20.16 -31.34
C GLU A 416 11.53 -20.97 -30.09
N ALA A 417 10.63 -21.03 -29.09
CA ALA A 417 10.90 -21.74 -27.84
C ALA A 417 9.61 -22.17 -27.10
N PRO A 418 9.69 -23.18 -26.22
CA PRO A 418 8.63 -23.47 -25.25
C PRO A 418 8.59 -22.38 -24.16
N TYR A 419 7.85 -21.31 -24.41
CA TYR A 419 7.49 -20.31 -23.41
C TYR A 419 6.39 -20.85 -22.50
N ALA A 420 6.45 -20.53 -21.20
CA ALA A 420 5.45 -20.94 -20.21
C ALA A 420 4.24 -19.99 -20.17
N ALA A 421 4.38 -18.77 -20.69
CA ALA A 421 3.29 -17.80 -20.84
C ALA A 421 3.55 -16.79 -21.97
N PHE A 422 2.48 -16.15 -22.42
CA PHE A 422 2.46 -15.06 -23.39
C PHE A 422 1.86 -13.83 -22.72
N CYS A 423 2.55 -12.70 -22.75
CA CYS A 423 2.02 -11.42 -22.30
C CYS A 423 1.61 -10.60 -23.52
N LEU A 424 0.32 -10.59 -23.86
CA LEU A 424 -0.24 -9.72 -24.89
C LEU A 424 -0.30 -8.30 -24.34
N LEU A 425 0.25 -7.33 -25.06
CA LEU A 425 0.36 -5.94 -24.62
C LEU A 425 0.08 -5.00 -25.80
N ASN A 426 -0.78 -4.01 -25.60
CA ASN A 426 -1.04 -2.97 -26.60
C ASN A 426 0.19 -2.09 -26.87
N SER A 427 0.20 -1.39 -28.01
CA SER A 427 1.21 -0.39 -28.37
C SER A 427 0.83 1.06 -28.03
N ASP A 428 -0.23 1.27 -27.24
CA ASP A 428 -0.66 2.57 -26.69
C ASP A 428 -0.66 2.59 -25.14
N VAL A 429 0.35 1.98 -24.52
CA VAL A 429 0.49 1.85 -23.05
C VAL A 429 1.80 2.43 -22.53
N GLU A 430 1.88 2.74 -21.23
CA GLU A 430 3.11 3.12 -20.55
C GLU A 430 3.33 2.22 -19.33
N VAL A 431 4.42 1.46 -19.34
CA VAL A 431 4.83 0.56 -18.25
C VAL A 431 5.66 1.36 -17.25
N VAL A 432 5.01 1.66 -16.12
CA VAL A 432 5.49 2.56 -15.07
C VAL A 432 5.98 1.83 -13.81
N ASP A 433 5.87 0.50 -13.81
CA ASP A 433 6.30 -0.41 -12.74
C ASP A 433 7.47 -1.27 -13.23
N PRO A 434 8.72 -1.09 -12.74
CA PRO A 434 9.88 -1.90 -13.11
C PRO A 434 9.81 -3.37 -12.66
N ARG A 435 8.77 -3.79 -11.95
CA ARG A 435 8.53 -5.16 -11.51
C ARG A 435 7.17 -5.70 -12.01
N TRP A 436 6.55 -5.04 -12.99
CA TRP A 436 5.21 -5.38 -13.51
C TRP A 436 5.12 -6.84 -13.99
N LEU A 437 5.99 -7.24 -14.92
CA LEU A 437 5.96 -8.56 -15.55
C LEU A 437 6.36 -9.66 -14.57
N GLU A 438 7.31 -9.41 -13.69
CA GLU A 438 7.70 -10.36 -12.64
C GLU A 438 6.59 -10.52 -11.59
N THR A 439 5.81 -9.47 -11.34
CA THR A 439 4.60 -9.58 -10.50
C THR A 439 3.49 -10.34 -11.21
N LEU A 440 3.25 -10.11 -12.51
CA LEU A 440 2.33 -10.92 -13.32
C LEU A 440 2.75 -12.40 -13.39
N LYS A 441 4.05 -12.70 -13.60
CA LYS A 441 4.64 -14.06 -13.53
C LYS A 441 4.34 -14.71 -12.17
N ARG A 442 4.76 -14.06 -11.08
CA ARG A 442 4.61 -14.54 -9.70
C ARG A 442 3.15 -14.86 -9.38
N HIS A 443 2.23 -14.00 -9.79
CA HIS A 443 0.79 -14.21 -9.62
C HIS A 443 0.25 -15.35 -10.47
N ALA A 444 0.53 -15.37 -11.78
CA ALA A 444 0.03 -16.38 -12.71
C ALA A 444 0.52 -17.81 -12.40
N PHE A 445 1.66 -17.94 -11.70
CA PHE A 445 2.21 -19.23 -11.26
C PHE A 445 2.07 -19.49 -9.74
N SER A 446 1.33 -18.65 -9.00
CA SER A 446 1.08 -18.86 -7.56
C SER A 446 0.08 -19.98 -7.26
N ASP A 447 -0.85 -20.24 -8.19
CA ASP A 447 -1.88 -21.28 -8.11
C ASP A 447 -2.02 -21.92 -9.51
N PRO A 448 -1.99 -23.26 -9.65
CA PRO A 448 -2.10 -23.91 -10.95
C PRO A 448 -3.43 -23.62 -11.67
N THR A 449 -4.50 -23.30 -10.94
CA THR A 449 -5.82 -23.00 -11.50
C THR A 449 -5.94 -21.59 -12.09
N ILE A 450 -4.98 -20.69 -11.86
CA ILE A 450 -4.94 -19.40 -12.56
C ILE A 450 -4.53 -19.65 -14.01
N GLY A 451 -5.29 -19.12 -14.98
CA GLY A 451 -4.98 -19.21 -16.41
C GLY A 451 -4.51 -17.89 -17.01
N VAL A 452 -5.17 -16.78 -16.65
CA VAL A 452 -4.88 -15.44 -17.17
C VAL A 452 -4.85 -14.41 -16.05
N VAL A 453 -3.89 -13.48 -16.09
CA VAL A 453 -3.78 -12.34 -15.17
C VAL A 453 -3.72 -11.03 -15.94
N GLY A 454 -4.43 -10.00 -15.47
CA GLY A 454 -4.36 -8.64 -16.00
C GLY A 454 -4.07 -7.60 -14.89
N PRO A 455 -3.43 -6.46 -15.22
CA PRO A 455 -3.16 -5.38 -14.28
C PRO A 455 -4.33 -4.40 -14.14
N LEU A 456 -4.23 -3.47 -13.18
CA LEU A 456 -5.05 -2.26 -13.11
C LEU A 456 -4.56 -1.21 -14.12
N SER A 457 -5.40 -0.22 -14.45
CA SER A 457 -5.08 0.87 -15.38
C SER A 457 -5.90 2.13 -15.11
N ASN A 458 -5.60 3.24 -15.78
CA ASN A 458 -6.47 4.43 -15.83
C ASN A 458 -7.72 4.19 -16.70
N ALA A 459 -7.60 3.42 -17.78
CA ALA A 459 -8.61 3.38 -18.86
C ALA A 459 -8.90 1.95 -19.39
N ALA A 460 -9.26 1.03 -18.49
CA ALA A 460 -9.48 -0.40 -18.80
C ALA A 460 -10.85 -0.94 -18.32
N SER A 461 -11.90 -0.11 -18.43
CA SER A 461 -13.27 -0.44 -18.00
C SER A 461 -13.32 -0.90 -16.54
N TYR A 462 -13.64 -2.17 -16.25
CA TYR A 462 -13.66 -2.67 -14.86
C TYR A 462 -12.26 -2.76 -14.21
N GLN A 463 -11.17 -2.68 -14.97
CA GLN A 463 -9.80 -2.51 -14.44
C GLN A 463 -9.39 -1.03 -14.23
N SER A 464 -10.28 -0.05 -14.53
CA SER A 464 -10.01 1.37 -14.27
C SER A 464 -9.94 1.70 -12.77
N VAL A 465 -8.92 2.50 -12.41
CA VAL A 465 -8.71 3.15 -11.12
C VAL A 465 -8.26 4.61 -11.32
N PRO A 466 -8.55 5.55 -10.39
CA PRO A 466 -9.41 5.36 -9.21
C PRO A 466 -10.91 5.32 -9.54
N ALA A 467 -11.38 6.12 -10.51
CA ALA A 467 -12.80 6.17 -10.86
C ALA A 467 -13.15 5.13 -11.94
N LEU A 468 -14.35 4.57 -11.83
CA LEU A 468 -14.91 3.62 -12.81
C LEU A 468 -15.70 4.34 -13.92
N ARG A 469 -16.46 5.36 -13.51
CA ARG A 469 -17.39 6.14 -14.35
C ARG A 469 -17.11 7.63 -14.20
N VAL A 470 -17.54 8.41 -15.19
CA VAL A 470 -17.56 9.87 -15.16
C VAL A 470 -18.92 10.36 -15.66
N GLN A 471 -19.47 11.37 -14.97
CA GLN A 471 -20.77 11.94 -15.29
C GLN A 471 -20.69 12.76 -16.58
N THR A 472 -21.46 12.39 -17.60
CA THR A 472 -21.54 13.07 -18.90
C THR A 472 -22.90 13.76 -19.03
N GLY A 473 -23.00 14.96 -18.45
CA GLY A 473 -24.26 15.72 -18.36
C GLY A 473 -25.20 15.19 -17.26
N LYS A 474 -26.48 15.60 -17.29
CA LYS A 474 -27.40 15.34 -16.17
C LYS A 474 -27.78 13.88 -15.95
N GLU A 475 -27.82 13.06 -17.00
CA GLU A 475 -28.48 11.74 -16.97
C GLU A 475 -27.66 10.59 -17.60
N SER A 476 -26.39 10.81 -17.97
CA SER A 476 -25.53 9.75 -18.54
C SER A 476 -24.17 9.64 -17.86
N GLU A 477 -23.59 8.43 -17.90
CA GLU A 477 -22.24 8.12 -17.43
C GLU A 477 -21.44 7.39 -18.51
N ASP A 478 -20.22 7.83 -18.79
CA ASP A 478 -19.24 7.07 -19.58
C ASP A 478 -18.16 6.44 -18.67
N TRP A 479 -17.35 5.55 -19.22
CA TRP A 479 -16.16 5.00 -18.59
C TRP A 479 -15.13 6.08 -18.29
N SER A 480 -14.70 6.18 -17.03
CA SER A 480 -13.59 7.08 -16.71
C SER A 480 -12.32 6.62 -17.42
N LYS A 481 -11.71 7.56 -18.15
CA LYS A 481 -10.34 7.46 -18.67
C LYS A 481 -9.29 7.79 -17.61
N ASN A 482 -9.72 8.35 -16.47
CA ASN A 482 -8.89 8.91 -15.40
C ASN A 482 -7.75 9.79 -15.94
N GLU A 483 -8.10 10.77 -16.79
CA GLU A 483 -7.15 11.74 -17.36
C GLU A 483 -6.49 12.57 -16.24
N LEU A 484 -5.20 12.87 -16.40
CA LEU A 484 -4.40 13.61 -15.41
C LEU A 484 -4.53 15.12 -15.66
N PRO A 485 -4.58 15.96 -14.61
CA PRO A 485 -4.47 17.42 -14.77
C PRO A 485 -3.12 17.80 -15.42
N PRO A 486 -3.07 18.87 -16.23
CA PRO A 486 -1.82 19.36 -16.79
C PRO A 486 -0.95 20.00 -15.70
N GLY A 487 0.31 19.58 -15.62
CA GLY A 487 1.32 20.07 -14.67
C GLY A 487 2.74 19.88 -15.21
N PRO A 488 3.76 20.39 -14.51
CA PRO A 488 5.17 20.19 -14.86
C PRO A 488 5.63 18.72 -14.64
N ALA A 489 6.84 18.38 -15.08
CA ALA A 489 7.33 16.99 -15.05
C ALA A 489 7.58 16.43 -13.62
N ASP A 490 7.65 17.29 -12.62
CA ASP A 490 7.72 17.01 -11.19
C ASP A 490 6.34 17.02 -10.49
N ASP A 491 5.25 17.22 -11.23
CA ASP A 491 3.89 17.15 -10.69
C ASP A 491 3.58 15.73 -10.16
N PRO A 492 3.00 15.59 -8.96
CA PRO A 492 2.54 14.29 -8.47
C PRO A 492 1.57 13.56 -9.42
N TRP A 493 0.75 14.27 -10.19
CA TRP A 493 -0.24 13.70 -11.11
C TRP A 493 0.37 13.18 -12.42
N THR A 494 1.35 12.28 -12.30
CA THR A 494 1.96 11.52 -13.41
C THR A 494 1.48 10.05 -13.42
N PRO A 495 1.62 9.33 -14.55
CA PRO A 495 1.37 7.89 -14.60
C PRO A 495 2.16 7.09 -13.54
N ARG A 496 3.41 7.50 -13.25
CA ARG A 496 4.28 6.95 -12.19
C ARG A 496 3.74 7.26 -10.78
N GLY A 497 3.20 8.46 -10.56
CA GLY A 497 2.53 8.84 -9.30
C GLY A 497 1.27 8.00 -9.03
N VAL A 498 0.44 7.76 -10.05
CA VAL A 498 -0.72 6.87 -9.93
C VAL A 498 -0.31 5.42 -9.68
N ALA A 499 0.73 4.91 -10.36
CA ALA A 499 1.27 3.58 -10.09
C ALA A 499 1.72 3.40 -8.63
N ALA A 500 2.40 4.39 -8.05
CA ALA A 500 2.75 4.39 -6.64
C ALA A 500 1.51 4.42 -5.72
N ALA A 501 0.44 5.13 -6.10
CA ALA A 501 -0.83 5.08 -5.37
C ALA A 501 -1.55 3.72 -5.49
N VAL A 502 -1.40 3.02 -6.61
CA VAL A 502 -1.87 1.63 -6.76
C VAL A 502 -1.08 0.68 -5.88
N ALA A 503 0.25 0.71 -5.95
CA ALA A 503 1.12 -0.13 -5.13
C ALA A 503 0.85 0.00 -3.62
N ARG A 504 0.44 1.19 -3.15
CA ARG A 504 0.05 1.47 -1.76
C ARG A 504 -1.39 1.14 -1.42
N GLY A 505 -2.34 1.43 -2.30
CA GLY A 505 -3.75 1.05 -2.15
C GLY A 505 -3.98 -0.46 -2.30
N SER A 506 -3.02 -1.18 -2.86
CA SER A 506 -3.01 -2.62 -3.03
C SER A 506 -3.07 -3.39 -1.71
N ARG A 507 -3.74 -4.55 -1.70
CA ARG A 507 -3.60 -5.60 -0.68
C ARG A 507 -2.85 -6.83 -1.20
N ARG A 508 -2.20 -6.71 -2.36
CA ARG A 508 -1.54 -7.75 -3.16
C ARG A 508 -2.44 -8.95 -3.41
N ARG A 509 -3.71 -8.65 -3.75
CA ARG A 509 -4.76 -9.61 -3.99
C ARG A 509 -4.93 -9.89 -5.48
N LEU A 510 -5.23 -11.14 -5.77
CA LEU A 510 -5.68 -11.61 -7.08
C LEU A 510 -7.21 -11.72 -7.06
N VAL A 511 -7.86 -10.66 -7.54
CA VAL A 511 -9.32 -10.55 -7.56
C VAL A 511 -9.87 -11.42 -8.69
N ASP A 512 -10.76 -12.36 -8.36
CA ASP A 512 -11.44 -13.19 -9.37
C ASP A 512 -12.30 -12.34 -10.29
N VAL A 513 -12.12 -12.53 -11.61
CA VAL A 513 -12.90 -11.87 -12.66
C VAL A 513 -13.33 -12.86 -13.75
N PRO A 514 -14.50 -12.67 -14.39
CA PRO A 514 -14.97 -13.55 -15.46
C PRO A 514 -14.46 -13.16 -16.86
N VAL A 515 -13.98 -11.92 -17.05
CA VAL A 515 -13.30 -11.45 -18.27
C VAL A 515 -12.26 -10.39 -17.88
N LEU A 516 -11.27 -10.16 -18.76
CA LEU A 516 -10.23 -9.13 -18.62
C LEU A 516 -10.21 -8.23 -19.85
N ASN A 517 -9.79 -6.97 -19.68
CA ASN A 517 -9.62 -6.02 -20.78
C ASN A 517 -8.36 -6.35 -21.60
N GLY A 518 -8.48 -6.35 -22.93
CA GLY A 518 -7.43 -6.82 -23.85
C GLY A 518 -6.11 -6.04 -23.86
N PHE A 519 -6.05 -4.84 -23.28
CA PHE A 519 -4.85 -3.97 -23.32
C PHE A 519 -3.57 -4.61 -22.73
N CYS A 520 -3.72 -5.53 -21.77
CA CYS A 520 -2.63 -6.27 -21.15
C CYS A 520 -3.14 -7.61 -20.58
N LEU A 521 -2.79 -8.73 -21.21
CA LEU A 521 -3.19 -10.09 -20.81
C LEU A 521 -1.98 -11.01 -20.67
N PHE A 522 -1.69 -11.47 -19.44
CA PHE A 522 -0.69 -12.50 -19.17
C PHE A 522 -1.36 -13.88 -19.18
N VAL A 523 -1.17 -14.65 -20.25
CA VAL A 523 -1.82 -15.94 -20.53
C VAL A 523 -0.81 -17.08 -20.41
N LYS A 524 -1.06 -18.09 -19.56
CA LYS A 524 -0.18 -19.28 -19.48
C LYS A 524 -0.30 -20.14 -20.75
N ALA A 525 0.79 -20.76 -21.18
CA ALA A 525 0.83 -21.54 -22.42
C ALA A 525 -0.14 -22.73 -22.40
N GLU A 526 -0.25 -23.42 -21.26
CA GLU A 526 -1.23 -24.50 -21.02
C GLU A 526 -2.69 -24.10 -21.30
N VAL A 527 -3.05 -22.81 -21.16
CA VAL A 527 -4.39 -22.31 -21.51
C VAL A 527 -4.57 -22.28 -23.02
N VAL A 528 -3.56 -21.79 -23.76
CA VAL A 528 -3.56 -21.77 -25.23
C VAL A 528 -3.58 -23.20 -25.79
N GLU A 529 -2.90 -24.14 -25.13
CA GLU A 529 -2.97 -25.58 -25.45
C GLU A 529 -4.35 -26.18 -25.16
N ALA A 530 -4.99 -25.80 -24.05
CA ALA A 530 -6.28 -26.35 -23.61
C ALA A 530 -7.49 -25.80 -24.36
N VAL A 531 -7.48 -24.52 -24.77
CA VAL A 531 -8.65 -23.85 -25.41
C VAL A 531 -8.41 -23.33 -26.83
N GLY A 532 -7.18 -23.45 -27.35
CA GLY A 532 -6.78 -22.90 -28.64
C GLY A 532 -6.55 -21.39 -28.59
N LEU A 533 -6.13 -20.82 -29.73
CA LEU A 533 -5.85 -19.39 -29.92
C LEU A 533 -7.12 -18.51 -29.87
N MET A 534 -6.99 -17.20 -30.07
CA MET A 534 -8.14 -16.30 -30.26
C MET A 534 -8.86 -16.63 -31.59
N ASP A 535 -10.18 -16.41 -31.67
CA ASP A 535 -10.99 -16.88 -32.80
C ASP A 535 -10.99 -15.88 -33.99
N GLU A 536 -10.12 -16.14 -34.96
CA GLU A 536 -9.91 -15.33 -36.18
C GLU A 536 -11.05 -15.38 -37.21
N VAL A 537 -12.09 -16.17 -36.94
CA VAL A 537 -13.27 -16.34 -37.79
C VAL A 537 -14.47 -15.60 -37.20
N ALA A 538 -14.70 -15.75 -35.89
CA ALA A 538 -15.75 -15.01 -35.18
C ALA A 538 -15.37 -13.54 -34.91
N PHE A 539 -14.07 -13.25 -34.71
CA PHE A 539 -13.56 -11.92 -34.36
C PHE A 539 -12.39 -11.52 -35.27
N PRO A 540 -12.57 -11.45 -36.60
CA PRO A 540 -11.46 -11.16 -37.52
C PRO A 540 -10.78 -9.81 -37.22
N HIS A 541 -11.56 -8.81 -36.82
CA HIS A 541 -11.16 -7.42 -36.62
C HIS A 541 -10.91 -7.01 -35.16
N GLY A 542 -11.03 -7.95 -34.22
CA GLY A 542 -11.04 -7.70 -32.78
C GLY A 542 -12.41 -7.31 -32.21
N PHE A 543 -12.44 -6.74 -31.00
CA PHE A 543 -13.63 -6.32 -30.24
C PHE A 543 -14.55 -7.45 -29.74
N GLY A 544 -13.98 -8.57 -29.31
CA GLY A 544 -14.70 -9.64 -28.59
C GLY A 544 -13.90 -10.93 -28.37
N GLU A 545 -12.78 -11.07 -29.06
CA GLU A 545 -11.82 -12.18 -29.04
C GLU A 545 -11.22 -12.45 -27.65
N GLU A 546 -11.03 -11.40 -26.85
CA GLU A 546 -10.46 -11.48 -25.52
C GLU A 546 -11.50 -11.98 -24.50
N ASN A 547 -12.75 -11.54 -24.68
CA ASN A 547 -13.90 -12.01 -23.92
C ASN A 547 -14.23 -13.47 -24.27
N ASP A 548 -14.23 -13.85 -25.56
CA ASP A 548 -14.39 -15.25 -25.99
C ASP A 548 -13.28 -16.16 -25.45
N PHE A 549 -12.01 -15.73 -25.54
CA PHE A 549 -10.88 -16.48 -25.01
C PHE A 549 -10.98 -16.65 -23.48
N ALA A 550 -11.35 -15.59 -22.75
CA ALA A 550 -11.58 -15.64 -21.30
C ALA A 550 -12.70 -16.61 -20.91
N LEU A 551 -13.85 -16.52 -21.60
CA LEU A 551 -15.00 -17.40 -21.35
C LEU A 551 -14.72 -18.86 -21.73
N ARG A 552 -13.89 -19.12 -22.75
CA ARG A 552 -13.34 -20.45 -23.04
C ARG A 552 -12.40 -20.96 -21.94
N ALA A 553 -11.48 -20.14 -21.45
CA ALA A 553 -10.57 -20.51 -20.37
C ALA A 553 -11.32 -20.90 -19.09
N LEU A 554 -12.38 -20.15 -18.73
CA LEU A 554 -13.30 -20.50 -17.64
C LEU A 554 -14.05 -21.81 -17.88
N ALA A 555 -14.55 -22.05 -19.10
CA ALA A 555 -15.22 -23.30 -19.44
C ALA A 555 -14.28 -24.52 -19.37
N ALA A 556 -12.97 -24.32 -19.57
CA ALA A 556 -11.94 -25.34 -19.36
C ALA A 556 -11.50 -25.49 -17.88
N GLY A 557 -11.97 -24.63 -16.98
CA GLY A 557 -11.71 -24.71 -15.54
C GLY A 557 -10.59 -23.80 -15.02
N TYR A 558 -10.04 -22.91 -15.83
CA TYR A 558 -9.08 -21.90 -15.38
C TYR A 558 -9.79 -20.68 -14.79
N SER A 559 -9.18 -20.04 -13.79
CA SER A 559 -9.59 -18.74 -13.27
C SER A 559 -8.85 -17.58 -13.94
N LEU A 560 -9.48 -16.41 -14.03
CA LEU A 560 -8.86 -15.17 -14.47
C LEU A 560 -8.80 -14.19 -13.29
N LYS A 561 -7.68 -13.46 -13.18
CA LYS A 561 -7.40 -12.58 -12.04
C LYS A 561 -7.06 -11.16 -12.48
N VAL A 562 -7.52 -10.17 -11.72
CA VAL A 562 -6.89 -8.84 -11.69
C VAL A 562 -5.90 -8.80 -10.52
N ALA A 563 -4.65 -8.43 -10.80
CA ALA A 563 -3.64 -8.21 -9.77
C ALA A 563 -3.75 -6.78 -9.24
N ASP A 564 -4.12 -6.60 -7.96
CA ASP A 564 -4.35 -5.26 -7.39
C ASP A 564 -3.05 -4.51 -7.01
N ASP A 565 -1.88 -5.10 -7.23
CA ASP A 565 -0.53 -4.52 -7.06
C ASP A 565 0.16 -4.13 -8.38
N VAL A 566 -0.36 -4.51 -9.55
CA VAL A 566 0.23 -4.18 -10.87
C VAL A 566 -0.57 -3.08 -11.56
N TYR A 567 0.14 -2.09 -12.11
CA TYR A 567 -0.47 -0.98 -12.84
C TYR A 567 0.23 -0.74 -14.18
N VAL A 568 -0.55 -0.64 -15.25
CA VAL A 568 -0.10 -0.27 -16.60
C VAL A 568 -0.98 0.88 -17.10
N TRP A 569 -0.35 2.00 -17.44
CA TRP A 569 -1.05 3.16 -17.98
C TRP A 569 -1.46 2.90 -19.44
N HIS A 570 -2.63 3.36 -19.87
CA HIS A 570 -3.22 3.10 -21.18
C HIS A 570 -3.73 4.41 -21.77
N HIS A 571 -3.13 4.85 -22.90
CA HIS A 571 -3.48 6.10 -23.57
C HIS A 571 -4.76 6.01 -24.42
N LYS A 572 -5.24 4.77 -24.66
CA LYS A 572 -6.54 4.38 -25.22
C LYS A 572 -6.92 5.05 -26.53
N SER A 573 -7.05 4.23 -27.59
CA SER A 573 -7.59 4.62 -28.90
C SER A 573 -6.62 5.43 -29.78
N LYS A 574 -5.31 5.19 -29.71
CA LYS A 574 -4.34 5.91 -30.56
C LYS A 574 -4.10 5.29 -31.94
N SER A 575 -4.51 4.04 -32.17
CA SER A 575 -4.31 3.32 -33.45
C SER A 575 -5.55 3.24 -34.35
N TYR A 576 -6.76 3.45 -33.83
CA TYR A 576 -8.02 3.43 -34.60
C TYR A 576 -8.96 4.55 -34.15
N GLY A 577 -9.49 5.32 -35.12
CA GLY A 577 -10.47 6.37 -34.87
C GLY A 577 -11.85 5.83 -34.47
N ASP A 578 -12.59 6.62 -33.68
CA ASP A 578 -13.80 6.16 -33.00
C ASP A 578 -14.94 5.72 -33.95
N ALA A 579 -15.10 6.35 -35.12
CA ALA A 579 -16.09 5.93 -36.12
C ALA A 579 -15.80 4.52 -36.67
N THR A 580 -14.54 4.26 -37.03
CA THR A 580 -14.08 2.92 -37.46
C THR A 580 -14.28 1.89 -36.34
N ARG A 581 -13.97 2.29 -35.08
CA ARG A 581 -14.17 1.43 -33.91
C ARG A 581 -15.63 1.01 -33.74
N GLN A 582 -16.58 1.93 -33.87
CA GLN A 582 -18.01 1.64 -33.72
C GLN A 582 -18.49 0.65 -34.78
N ALA A 583 -18.08 0.82 -36.03
CA ALA A 583 -18.42 -0.10 -37.12
C ALA A 583 -17.86 -1.52 -36.88
N LEU A 584 -16.58 -1.64 -36.51
CA LEU A 584 -15.96 -2.95 -36.23
C LEU A 584 -16.56 -3.62 -34.99
N SER A 585 -16.90 -2.85 -33.95
CA SER A 585 -17.51 -3.39 -32.72
C SER A 585 -18.90 -3.98 -32.94
N ALA A 586 -19.66 -3.49 -33.94
CA ALA A 586 -21.03 -3.92 -34.17
C ALA A 586 -21.16 -5.41 -34.56
N GLY A 587 -20.29 -5.87 -35.46
CA GLY A 587 -20.25 -7.27 -35.92
C GLY A 587 -19.75 -8.23 -34.83
N SER A 588 -18.64 -7.90 -34.18
CA SER A 588 -18.10 -8.69 -33.07
C SER A 588 -19.07 -8.79 -31.89
N ALA A 589 -19.85 -7.74 -31.62
CA ALA A 589 -20.92 -7.79 -30.63
C ALA A 589 -22.06 -8.74 -31.02
N GLU A 590 -22.29 -9.03 -32.30
CA GLU A 590 -23.27 -10.04 -32.73
C GLU A 590 -22.77 -11.47 -32.48
N ALA A 591 -21.52 -11.77 -32.86
CA ALA A 591 -20.89 -13.05 -32.58
C ALA A 591 -20.82 -13.34 -31.05
N MET A 592 -20.53 -12.32 -30.22
CA MET A 592 -20.61 -12.45 -28.77
C MET A 592 -22.03 -12.66 -28.24
N ARG A 593 -23.07 -12.04 -28.85
CA ARG A 593 -24.47 -12.27 -28.48
C ARG A 593 -24.92 -13.69 -28.79
N GLU A 594 -24.61 -14.21 -29.98
CA GLU A 594 -24.97 -15.57 -30.39
C GLU A 594 -24.27 -16.63 -29.54
N ARG A 595 -22.95 -16.53 -29.41
CA ARG A 595 -22.11 -17.57 -28.76
C ARG A 595 -22.19 -17.54 -27.23
N TRP A 596 -22.26 -16.35 -26.64
CA TRP A 596 -22.07 -16.15 -25.20
C TRP A 596 -23.10 -15.24 -24.53
N GLY A 597 -24.14 -14.76 -25.23
CA GLY A 597 -24.94 -13.61 -24.80
C GLY A 597 -25.49 -13.63 -23.37
N SER A 598 -25.97 -14.77 -22.86
CA SER A 598 -26.41 -14.91 -21.46
C SER A 598 -25.25 -14.94 -20.47
N MET A 599 -24.16 -15.64 -20.82
CA MET A 599 -22.97 -15.82 -20.00
C MET A 599 -22.16 -14.52 -19.89
N LEU A 600 -22.07 -13.75 -20.97
CA LEU A 600 -21.45 -12.42 -21.00
C LEU A 600 -22.24 -11.41 -20.16
N ARG A 601 -23.58 -11.41 -20.21
CA ARG A 601 -24.41 -10.57 -19.32
C ARG A 601 -24.16 -10.90 -17.85
N HIS A 602 -24.05 -12.18 -17.51
CA HIS A 602 -23.71 -12.60 -16.15
C HIS A 602 -22.28 -12.19 -15.75
N ALA A 603 -21.29 -12.36 -16.65
CA ALA A 603 -19.91 -11.93 -16.44
C ALA A 603 -19.79 -10.41 -16.17
N VAL A 604 -20.47 -9.59 -16.98
CA VAL A 604 -20.55 -8.14 -16.76
C VAL A 604 -21.21 -7.83 -15.41
N LYS A 605 -22.29 -8.54 -15.02
CA LYS A 605 -22.96 -8.29 -13.74
C LYS A 605 -22.11 -8.67 -12.52
N LEU A 606 -21.29 -9.71 -12.62
CA LEU A 606 -20.29 -10.06 -11.60
C LEU A 606 -19.21 -8.97 -11.48
N LEU A 607 -18.79 -8.35 -12.59
CA LEU A 607 -17.82 -7.24 -12.57
C LEU A 607 -18.39 -5.95 -11.99
N GLU A 608 -19.65 -5.60 -12.30
CA GLU A 608 -20.35 -4.46 -11.68
C GLU A 608 -20.47 -4.61 -10.16
N THR A 609 -20.74 -5.84 -9.69
CA THR A 609 -20.98 -6.12 -8.26
C THR A 609 -19.73 -6.59 -7.52
N ASN A 610 -18.56 -6.58 -8.17
CA ASN A 610 -17.30 -7.04 -7.55
C ASN A 610 -16.83 -6.08 -6.46
N GLN A 611 -17.10 -6.46 -5.21
CA GLN A 611 -16.73 -5.69 -4.03
C GLN A 611 -15.21 -5.54 -3.88
N GLU A 612 -14.39 -6.52 -4.26
CA GLU A 612 -12.92 -6.41 -4.13
C GLU A 612 -12.33 -5.37 -5.10
N LEU A 613 -12.83 -5.28 -6.34
CA LEU A 613 -12.47 -4.21 -7.28
C LEU A 613 -12.99 -2.84 -6.79
N ALA A 614 -14.18 -2.79 -6.18
CA ALA A 614 -14.72 -1.57 -5.58
C ALA A 614 -13.90 -1.11 -4.36
N GLU A 615 -13.42 -2.03 -3.51
CA GLU A 615 -12.48 -1.72 -2.45
C GLU A 615 -11.13 -1.27 -3.00
N ALA A 616 -10.58 -1.94 -4.02
CA ALA A 616 -9.31 -1.54 -4.64
C ALA A 616 -9.39 -0.10 -5.15
N ARG A 617 -10.45 0.25 -5.90
CA ARG A 617 -10.72 1.64 -6.31
C ARG A 617 -10.79 2.61 -5.13
N ARG A 618 -11.48 2.25 -4.04
CA ARG A 618 -11.53 3.10 -2.82
C ARG A 618 -10.15 3.26 -2.18
N ARG A 619 -9.34 2.21 -2.06
CA ARG A 619 -7.99 2.27 -1.47
C ARG A 619 -7.01 3.06 -2.34
N VAL A 620 -7.05 2.88 -3.66
CA VAL A 620 -6.22 3.68 -4.60
C VAL A 620 -6.67 5.13 -4.60
N GLY A 621 -7.98 5.41 -4.64
CA GLY A 621 -8.54 6.75 -4.47
C GLY A 621 -8.07 7.40 -3.17
N ALA A 622 -8.14 6.69 -2.04
CA ALA A 622 -7.64 7.16 -0.76
C ALA A 622 -6.11 7.34 -0.72
N SER A 623 -5.33 6.57 -1.47
CA SER A 623 -3.88 6.83 -1.61
C SER A 623 -3.56 8.03 -2.53
N LEU A 624 -4.52 8.50 -3.35
CA LEU A 624 -4.40 9.71 -4.17
C LEU A 624 -4.86 10.95 -3.40
N THR A 625 -5.99 10.87 -2.69
CA THR A 625 -6.63 12.01 -2.00
C THR A 625 -6.32 12.13 -0.51
N GLY A 626 -5.94 11.03 0.15
CA GLY A 626 -5.76 10.94 1.61
C GLY A 626 -4.51 11.61 2.16
N SER A 627 -3.71 12.28 1.32
CA SER A 627 -2.66 13.21 1.75
C SER A 627 -2.84 14.53 1.02
N ALA A 628 -2.80 15.65 1.75
CA ALA A 628 -2.98 17.01 1.21
C ALA A 628 -1.75 17.53 0.43
N CYS A 629 -1.09 16.63 -0.32
CA CYS A 629 0.23 16.81 -0.90
C CYS A 629 0.40 16.17 -2.29
N GLY A 630 -0.54 15.32 -2.73
CA GLY A 630 -0.49 14.61 -4.01
C GLY A 630 0.43 13.36 -4.04
N PRO A 631 0.19 12.44 -4.99
CA PRO A 631 0.95 11.19 -5.14
C PRO A 631 2.38 11.35 -5.68
N GLY A 632 3.40 11.06 -4.86
CA GLY A 632 4.80 10.95 -5.33
C GLY A 632 5.84 11.56 -4.40
N ARG A 633 5.42 12.50 -3.55
CA ARG A 633 6.23 13.02 -2.44
C ARG A 633 6.31 11.98 -1.32
N LEU A 634 7.43 11.95 -0.58
CA LEU A 634 7.59 11.12 0.63
C LEU A 634 6.58 11.56 1.71
N ARG A 635 5.66 10.69 2.14
CA ARG A 635 4.64 11.02 3.14
C ARG A 635 5.01 10.40 4.49
N VAL A 636 5.10 11.23 5.53
CA VAL A 636 5.62 10.86 6.87
C VAL A 636 4.62 11.24 7.96
N LEU A 637 4.20 10.28 8.79
CA LEU A 637 3.30 10.54 9.92
C LEU A 637 4.02 10.37 11.26
N PHE A 638 4.21 11.45 12.01
CA PHE A 638 4.71 11.38 13.39
C PHE A 638 3.56 11.13 14.38
N VAL A 639 3.67 10.12 15.24
CA VAL A 639 2.60 9.68 16.14
C VAL A 639 2.84 10.16 17.58
N LEU A 640 2.18 11.26 17.93
CA LEU A 640 2.26 11.97 19.21
C LEU A 640 1.04 11.63 20.10
N ASN A 641 1.15 10.54 20.87
CA ASN A 641 0.13 10.12 21.85
C ASN A 641 0.61 10.34 23.30
N PRO A 642 0.39 11.53 23.89
CA PRO A 642 0.87 11.86 25.23
C PRO A 642 0.06 11.20 26.35
N GLN A 643 0.63 11.00 27.53
CA GLN A 643 -0.11 10.57 28.73
C GLN A 643 -0.88 11.78 29.33
N LYS A 644 -2.09 11.57 29.86
CA LYS A 644 -2.95 12.64 30.39
C LYS A 644 -2.58 13.08 31.82
N GLU A 645 -1.32 13.46 32.03
CA GLU A 645 -0.80 13.95 33.33
C GLU A 645 -0.88 15.49 33.49
N HIS A 646 -1.22 16.22 32.43
CA HIS A 646 -1.28 17.69 32.46
C HIS A 646 -2.70 18.20 32.80
N ARG A 647 -2.78 19.23 33.64
CA ARG A 647 -4.04 19.95 33.93
C ARG A 647 -4.48 20.73 32.71
N GLU A 648 -5.77 20.64 32.39
CA GLU A 648 -6.36 21.12 31.12
C GLU A 648 -6.41 22.65 30.96
N HIS A 649 -5.87 23.42 31.90
CA HIS A 649 -5.92 24.89 31.92
C HIS A 649 -4.52 25.55 31.88
N GLU A 650 -3.43 24.77 31.99
CA GLU A 650 -2.04 25.28 32.06
C GLU A 650 -1.11 24.61 31.00
N PHE A 651 -1.67 23.89 30.03
CA PHE A 651 -0.87 23.09 29.10
C PHE A 651 -0.14 23.94 28.04
N GLN A 652 1.17 23.70 27.88
CA GLN A 652 2.03 24.29 26.86
C GLN A 652 2.79 23.20 26.07
N MET A 653 3.07 23.47 24.79
CA MET A 653 3.94 22.62 23.96
C MET A 653 5.41 22.81 24.39
N HIS A 654 6.13 21.72 24.71
CA HIS A 654 7.50 21.83 25.21
C HIS A 654 8.44 20.63 24.89
N GLY A 655 9.71 20.93 24.61
CA GLY A 655 10.79 19.95 24.48
C GLY A 655 10.71 19.08 23.22
N GLY A 656 10.60 17.76 23.40
CA GLY A 656 10.49 16.80 22.29
C GLY A 656 9.27 17.05 21.40
N TRP A 657 8.19 17.57 21.97
CA TRP A 657 6.98 17.96 21.25
C TRP A 657 7.28 18.96 20.13
N ILE A 658 7.99 20.04 20.45
CA ILE A 658 8.46 21.03 19.48
C ILE A 658 9.48 20.38 18.52
N SER A 659 10.29 19.44 19.01
CA SER A 659 11.28 18.73 18.18
C SER A 659 10.64 17.88 17.08
N ILE A 660 9.47 17.27 17.33
CA ILE A 660 8.67 16.53 16.33
C ILE A 660 8.10 17.49 15.29
N VAL A 661 7.52 18.61 15.74
CA VAL A 661 6.90 19.60 14.85
C VAL A 661 7.94 20.27 13.96
N ASN A 662 9.14 20.56 14.50
CA ASN A 662 10.26 21.09 13.71
C ASN A 662 10.77 20.08 12.66
N GLU A 663 10.80 18.77 12.96
CA GLU A 663 11.08 17.76 11.91
C GLU A 663 10.01 17.77 10.82
N ALA A 664 8.73 17.81 11.19
CA ALA A 664 7.64 17.80 10.23
C ALA A 664 7.62 19.08 9.36
N LEU A 665 7.90 20.25 9.93
CA LEU A 665 8.04 21.51 9.20
C LEU A 665 9.26 21.49 8.27
N GLY A 666 10.43 21.07 8.76
CA GLY A 666 11.64 20.98 7.95
C GLY A 666 11.55 19.94 6.82
N LEU A 667 10.82 18.84 7.03
CA LEU A 667 10.53 17.87 5.98
C LEU A 667 9.58 18.44 4.91
N ARG A 668 8.59 19.24 5.29
CA ARG A 668 7.70 19.95 4.34
C ARG A 668 8.44 20.95 3.47
N ASP A 669 9.35 21.73 4.07
CA ASP A 669 10.20 22.69 3.38
C ASP A 669 11.10 22.01 2.32
N ARG A 670 11.59 20.79 2.61
CA ARG A 670 12.31 19.95 1.65
C ARG A 670 11.42 19.06 0.76
N GLY A 671 10.19 19.48 0.49
CA GLY A 671 9.31 18.83 -0.49
C GLY A 671 8.67 17.51 -0.04
N ALA A 672 8.89 17.04 1.19
CA ALA A 672 8.12 15.89 1.72
C ALA A 672 6.70 16.31 2.14
N CYS A 673 5.89 15.34 2.53
CA CYS A 673 4.55 15.52 3.08
C CYS A 673 4.50 14.97 4.51
N ALA A 674 5.05 15.72 5.46
CA ALA A 674 4.99 15.34 6.86
C ALA A 674 3.68 15.81 7.52
N GLN A 675 3.14 15.01 8.43
CA GLN A 675 2.04 15.37 9.33
C GLN A 675 2.31 14.82 10.74
N VAL A 676 1.65 15.40 11.74
CA VAL A 676 1.71 14.94 13.14
C VAL A 676 0.32 14.45 13.55
N ALA A 677 0.19 13.15 13.83
CA ALA A 677 -0.99 12.58 14.44
C ALA A 677 -1.01 12.92 15.95
N MET A 678 -2.10 13.50 16.43
CA MET A 678 -2.35 13.74 17.87
C MET A 678 -3.85 13.73 18.18
N SER A 679 -4.26 13.63 19.44
CA SER A 679 -5.68 13.70 19.81
C SER A 679 -6.28 15.10 19.64
N SER A 680 -7.59 15.19 19.38
CA SER A 680 -8.28 16.44 19.02
C SER A 680 -8.12 17.53 20.09
N TRP A 681 -8.14 17.16 21.38
CA TRP A 681 -7.98 18.08 22.51
C TRP A 681 -6.64 18.84 22.53
N LEU A 682 -5.63 18.39 21.79
CA LEU A 682 -4.34 19.06 21.67
C LEU A 682 -4.30 20.10 20.54
N VAL A 683 -5.20 20.02 19.56
CA VAL A 683 -5.20 20.88 18.36
C VAL A 683 -5.24 22.37 18.74
N PRO A 684 -6.10 22.85 19.67
CA PRO A 684 -6.10 24.26 20.07
C PRO A 684 -4.79 24.74 20.70
N TYR A 685 -4.00 23.85 21.31
CA TYR A 685 -2.69 24.16 21.89
C TYR A 685 -1.58 24.11 20.85
N PHE A 686 -1.71 23.21 19.87
CA PHE A 686 -0.85 23.17 18.70
C PHE A 686 -0.96 24.47 17.89
N ASP A 687 -2.18 24.88 17.51
CA ASP A 687 -2.41 26.03 16.63
C ASP A 687 -1.94 27.36 17.26
N ARG A 688 -1.97 27.49 18.60
CA ARG A 688 -1.38 28.64 19.30
C ARG A 688 0.15 28.62 19.32
N ALA A 689 0.78 27.45 19.38
CA ALA A 689 2.24 27.31 19.42
C ALA A 689 2.88 27.31 18.01
N PHE A 690 2.11 26.93 16.99
CA PHE A 690 2.50 26.76 15.60
C PHE A 690 1.39 27.24 14.64
N PRO A 691 1.09 28.56 14.61
CA PRO A 691 0.06 29.11 13.74
C PRO A 691 0.39 28.83 12.27
N GLN A 692 -0.55 28.22 11.56
CA GLN A 692 -0.41 27.90 10.14
C GLN A 692 -1.01 29.02 9.27
N PRO A 693 -0.42 29.35 8.09
CA PRO A 693 -1.02 30.28 7.14
C PRO A 693 -2.39 29.80 6.67
N ALA A 694 -3.31 30.73 6.41
CA ALA A 694 -4.62 30.41 5.83
C ALA A 694 -4.46 29.69 4.48
N GLY A 695 -5.15 28.56 4.33
CA GLY A 695 -5.07 27.71 3.12
C GLY A 695 -3.86 26.75 3.07
N ALA A 696 -2.97 26.75 4.07
CA ALA A 696 -1.87 25.79 4.11
C ALA A 696 -2.38 24.33 4.32
N PRO A 697 -1.75 23.31 3.69
CA PRO A 697 -2.09 21.90 3.94
C PRO A 697 -1.97 21.54 5.42
N PRO A 698 -2.96 20.86 6.05
CA PRO A 698 -2.99 20.67 7.50
C PRO A 698 -1.78 19.89 8.02
N LEU A 699 -1.04 20.46 8.97
CA LEU A 699 0.08 19.81 9.66
C LEU A 699 -0.36 18.75 10.68
N VAL A 700 -1.59 18.84 11.18
CA VAL A 700 -2.14 17.93 12.19
C VAL A 700 -3.12 16.93 11.59
N LEU A 701 -3.01 15.67 12.03
CA LEU A 701 -3.98 14.60 11.79
C LEU A 701 -4.66 14.26 13.13
N ALA A 702 -5.81 14.87 13.40
CA ALA A 702 -6.50 14.74 14.68
C ALA A 702 -7.21 13.37 14.85
N TYR A 703 -7.00 12.67 15.96
CA TYR A 703 -7.66 11.39 16.26
C TYR A 703 -8.29 11.35 17.68
N GLY A 704 -9.63 11.34 17.75
CA GLY A 704 -10.39 11.16 19.00
C GLY A 704 -10.18 12.22 20.09
N ASP A 705 -11.10 12.26 21.05
CA ASP A 705 -11.19 13.36 22.03
C ASP A 705 -10.48 13.09 23.36
N ALA A 706 -9.75 11.97 23.44
CA ALA A 706 -8.97 11.56 24.59
C ALA A 706 -7.69 10.84 24.18
N VAL A 707 -6.75 10.75 25.12
CA VAL A 707 -5.55 9.90 25.00
C VAL A 707 -5.98 8.44 24.81
N LEU A 708 -5.55 7.83 23.70
CA LEU A 708 -5.90 6.46 23.36
C LEU A 708 -4.93 5.45 24.00
N ARG A 709 -5.44 4.28 24.38
CA ARG A 709 -4.60 3.12 24.71
C ARG A 709 -3.92 2.55 23.45
N PRO A 710 -2.86 1.73 23.55
CA PRO A 710 -2.11 1.24 22.40
C PRO A 710 -2.98 0.59 21.31
N GLU A 711 -3.94 -0.25 21.72
CA GLU A 711 -4.84 -0.96 20.81
C GLU A 711 -5.74 0.03 20.06
N GLN A 712 -6.39 0.92 20.81
CA GLN A 712 -7.26 1.97 20.28
C GLN A 712 -6.52 2.95 19.36
N LEU A 713 -5.23 3.20 19.63
CA LEU A 713 -4.38 4.03 18.79
C LEU A 713 -4.03 3.32 17.47
N ALA A 714 -3.77 2.02 17.51
CA ALA A 714 -3.58 1.23 16.29
C ALA A 714 -4.85 1.24 15.42
N ASP A 715 -6.03 1.04 16.02
CA ASP A 715 -7.33 1.14 15.33
C ASP A 715 -7.54 2.53 14.69
N ALA A 716 -7.32 3.61 15.46
CA ALA A 716 -7.51 4.98 15.00
C ALA A 716 -6.52 5.42 13.90
N LEU A 717 -5.35 4.77 13.84
CA LEU A 717 -4.35 4.97 12.78
C LEU A 717 -4.56 4.04 11.58
N TYR A 718 -5.21 2.88 11.75
CA TYR A 718 -5.20 1.77 10.79
C TYR A 718 -5.48 2.16 9.33
N GLU A 719 -6.62 2.79 9.03
CA GLU A 719 -6.94 3.20 7.66
C GLU A 719 -6.11 4.42 7.20
N ARG A 720 -5.80 5.32 8.13
CA ARG A 720 -5.15 6.60 7.85
C ARG A 720 -3.67 6.45 7.52
N ALA A 721 -3.00 5.50 8.18
CA ALA A 721 -1.60 5.20 8.01
C ALA A 721 -1.24 4.70 6.61
N ALA A 722 -2.18 4.08 5.88
CA ALA A 722 -2.02 3.68 4.48
C ALA A 722 -1.78 4.87 3.52
N ALA A 723 -2.13 6.09 3.94
CA ALA A 723 -1.82 7.33 3.21
C ALA A 723 -0.38 7.83 3.40
N PHE A 724 0.48 7.09 4.11
CA PHE A 724 1.87 7.44 4.39
C PHE A 724 2.84 6.34 3.94
N ASP A 725 4.08 6.73 3.64
CA ASP A 725 5.16 5.79 3.29
C ASP A 725 5.97 5.42 4.55
N VAL A 726 6.06 6.35 5.52
CA VAL A 726 6.71 6.15 6.82
C VAL A 726 5.77 6.57 7.96
N VAL A 727 5.66 5.75 9.01
CA VAL A 727 5.01 6.15 10.27
C VAL A 727 6.01 6.08 11.42
N VAL A 728 6.14 7.20 12.13
CA VAL A 728 7.20 7.47 13.11
C VAL A 728 6.61 7.51 14.51
N ALA A 729 6.89 6.49 15.32
CA ALA A 729 6.69 6.55 16.77
C ALA A 729 7.63 7.59 17.39
N THR A 730 7.17 8.32 18.42
CA THR A 730 7.92 9.42 19.06
C THR A 730 8.04 9.29 20.57
N LEU A 731 7.48 8.22 21.14
CA LEU A 731 7.51 7.79 22.55
C LEU A 731 7.44 6.26 22.59
N PHE A 732 7.94 5.63 23.64
CA PHE A 732 7.88 4.16 23.79
C PHE A 732 6.45 3.59 23.75
N THR A 733 5.45 4.41 24.10
CA THR A 733 4.02 4.05 24.07
C THR A 733 3.43 4.01 22.66
N THR A 734 4.05 4.65 21.66
CA THR A 734 3.56 4.66 20.27
C THR A 734 4.29 3.65 19.37
N VAL A 735 5.38 3.05 19.85
CA VAL A 735 6.17 2.02 19.14
C VAL A 735 5.34 0.78 18.79
N GLU A 736 4.66 0.19 19.77
CA GLU A 736 3.84 -1.01 19.57
C GLU A 736 2.65 -0.75 18.60
N PRO A 737 1.84 0.32 18.77
CA PRO A 737 0.79 0.68 17.81
C PRO A 737 1.29 0.89 16.38
N VAL A 738 2.43 1.57 16.20
CA VAL A 738 3.02 1.79 14.87
C VAL A 738 3.44 0.47 14.21
N ASN A 739 3.96 -0.50 14.98
CA ASN A 739 4.32 -1.82 14.43
C ASN A 739 3.10 -2.71 14.16
N LEU A 740 2.03 -2.63 14.96
CA LEU A 740 0.76 -3.30 14.67
C LEU A 740 0.15 -2.81 13.35
N VAL A 741 0.17 -1.50 13.13
CA VAL A 741 -0.28 -0.87 11.88
C VAL A 741 0.62 -1.26 10.69
N ALA A 742 1.94 -1.25 10.87
CA ALA A 742 2.89 -1.67 9.83
C ALA A 742 2.76 -3.16 9.45
N ALA A 743 2.43 -4.04 10.40
CA ALA A 743 2.19 -5.46 10.14
C ALA A 743 0.99 -5.70 9.20
N CYS A 744 0.04 -4.76 9.14
CA CYS A 744 -1.10 -4.81 8.22
C CYS A 744 -0.86 -4.11 6.87
N HIS A 745 0.17 -3.24 6.78
CA HIS A 745 0.49 -2.44 5.60
C HIS A 745 1.94 -2.69 5.17
N PRO A 746 2.23 -3.73 4.38
CA PRO A 746 3.61 -4.20 4.15
C PRO A 746 4.53 -3.18 3.45
N ASN A 747 3.96 -2.18 2.75
CA ASN A 747 4.72 -1.11 2.09
C ASN A 747 5.12 0.04 3.04
N LEU A 748 4.57 0.08 4.26
CA LEU A 748 4.76 1.14 5.24
C LEU A 748 5.99 0.84 6.09
N LEU A 749 6.91 1.80 6.17
CA LEU A 749 8.11 1.71 7.01
C LEU A 749 7.81 2.16 8.46
N PRO A 750 7.84 1.27 9.48
CA PRO A 750 7.77 1.67 10.87
C PRO A 750 9.11 2.28 11.31
N ALA A 751 9.06 3.47 11.89
CA ALA A 751 10.23 4.18 12.40
C ALA A 751 10.01 4.66 13.84
N TYR A 752 11.10 4.88 14.59
CA TYR A 752 11.10 5.41 15.95
C TYR A 752 12.06 6.59 16.01
N PHE A 753 11.50 7.79 16.14
CA PHE A 753 12.27 8.98 16.49
C PHE A 753 12.50 8.98 18.01
N ILE A 754 13.69 8.51 18.42
CA ILE A 754 14.06 8.39 19.82
C ILE A 754 14.63 9.73 20.30
N GLN A 755 13.86 10.42 21.15
CA GLN A 755 14.14 11.80 21.54
C GLN A 755 14.90 11.92 22.87
N ASP A 756 14.80 10.89 23.72
CA ASP A 756 15.37 10.87 25.06
C ASP A 756 15.60 9.41 25.51
N TYR A 757 16.23 9.19 26.67
CA TYR A 757 16.46 7.84 27.18
C TYR A 757 15.33 7.43 28.14
N GLU A 758 14.21 7.03 27.53
CA GLU A 758 12.87 6.94 28.15
C GLU A 758 12.83 6.00 29.38
N VAL A 759 13.66 4.95 29.40
CA VAL A 759 13.88 4.05 30.57
C VAL A 759 14.23 4.80 31.87
N LYS A 760 14.79 6.01 31.78
CA LYS A 760 15.16 6.88 32.91
C LYS A 760 14.13 7.97 33.22
N PHE A 761 12.95 7.97 32.61
CA PHE A 761 11.87 8.86 33.03
C PHE A 761 11.44 8.57 34.50
N ALA A 762 11.04 9.65 35.17
CA ALA A 762 10.49 9.62 36.53
C ALA A 762 9.04 9.09 36.50
N ARG A 763 8.47 8.79 37.68
CA ARG A 763 7.06 8.39 37.92
C ARG A 763 6.54 7.13 37.18
N MET A 764 7.28 6.55 36.23
CA MET A 764 6.93 5.30 35.56
C MET A 764 6.83 4.11 36.53
N THR A 765 5.73 3.36 36.41
CA THR A 765 5.53 2.03 37.00
C THR A 765 6.58 1.02 36.49
N PRO A 766 6.78 -0.12 37.18
CA PRO A 766 7.64 -1.20 36.69
C PRO A 766 7.25 -1.70 35.29
N ASN A 767 5.94 -1.79 34.99
CA ASN A 767 5.45 -2.23 33.68
C ASN A 767 5.76 -1.22 32.57
N GLN A 768 5.54 0.08 32.80
CA GLN A 768 5.94 1.14 31.85
C GLN A 768 7.46 1.14 31.64
N ARG A 769 8.26 1.03 32.71
CA ARG A 769 9.73 1.01 32.61
C ARG A 769 10.26 -0.23 31.87
N ARG A 770 9.55 -1.37 31.95
CA ARG A 770 9.86 -2.58 31.17
C ARG A 770 9.52 -2.37 29.69
N ARG A 771 8.31 -1.88 29.37
CA ARG A 771 7.92 -1.54 27.98
C ARG A 771 8.83 -0.50 27.34
N ALA A 772 9.29 0.50 28.10
CA ALA A 772 10.26 1.50 27.65
C ALA A 772 11.69 0.96 27.41
N ARG A 773 12.02 -0.23 27.93
CA ARG A 773 13.25 -0.97 27.61
C ARG A 773 13.01 -1.88 26.39
N GLU A 774 11.89 -2.59 26.38
CA GLU A 774 11.47 -3.51 25.31
C GLU A 774 11.30 -2.77 23.97
N SER A 775 10.80 -1.52 23.98
CA SER A 775 10.58 -0.71 22.77
C SER A 775 11.81 -0.47 21.89
N TYR A 776 13.03 -0.56 22.45
CA TYR A 776 14.27 -0.42 21.67
C TYR A 776 14.72 -1.72 20.97
N THR A 777 14.14 -2.87 21.30
CA THR A 777 14.61 -4.19 20.82
C THR A 777 13.52 -5.09 20.26
N LEU A 778 12.25 -4.88 20.64
CA LEU A 778 11.11 -5.74 20.30
C LEU A 778 10.83 -5.81 18.78
N TYR A 779 11.16 -4.76 18.03
CA TYR A 779 10.91 -4.67 16.59
C TYR A 779 12.22 -4.42 15.82
N PRO A 780 13.05 -5.45 15.57
CA PRO A 780 14.39 -5.30 15.00
C PRO A 780 14.43 -4.82 13.53
N ARG A 781 13.27 -4.66 12.88
CA ARG A 781 13.12 -4.06 11.53
C ARG A 781 12.70 -2.59 11.57
N MET A 782 12.40 -2.02 12.74
CA MET A 782 11.95 -0.64 12.89
C MET A 782 13.13 0.33 12.77
N LEU A 783 12.99 1.35 11.92
CA LEU A 783 14.02 2.38 11.74
C LEU A 783 14.14 3.26 13.00
N SER A 784 15.09 2.95 13.86
CA SER A 784 15.41 3.79 15.02
C SER A 784 16.35 4.93 14.64
N PHE A 785 15.99 6.18 14.93
CA PHE A 785 16.83 7.35 14.69
C PHE A 785 16.80 8.37 15.84
N ALA A 786 17.88 9.13 16.04
CA ALA A 786 18.06 10.05 17.16
C ALA A 786 18.90 11.28 16.78
N LYS A 787 18.71 12.38 17.53
CA LYS A 787 19.30 13.71 17.26
C LYS A 787 20.77 13.91 17.67
N THR A 788 21.38 12.95 18.39
CA THR A 788 22.73 13.10 18.97
C THR A 788 23.50 11.78 19.03
N GLU A 789 24.82 11.82 18.81
CA GLU A 789 25.69 10.66 19.02
C GLU A 789 25.77 10.30 20.51
N TRP A 790 25.56 11.24 21.44
CA TRP A 790 25.39 10.89 22.86
C TRP A 790 24.23 9.88 23.07
N LEU A 791 23.04 10.17 22.55
CA LEU A 791 21.88 9.28 22.73
C LEU A 791 22.06 7.96 21.96
N ARG A 792 22.65 8.01 20.75
CA ARG A 792 22.98 6.80 19.96
C ARG A 792 23.97 5.90 20.71
N ARG A 793 25.06 6.45 21.27
CA ARG A 793 26.01 5.72 22.15
C ARG A 793 25.28 5.12 23.36
N ARG A 794 24.39 5.89 24.00
CA ARG A 794 23.63 5.46 25.19
C ARG A 794 22.73 4.26 24.91
N ILE A 795 21.95 4.31 23.82
CA ILE A 795 21.03 3.23 23.43
C ILE A 795 21.81 2.00 23.01
N ARG A 796 22.80 2.15 22.10
CA ARG A 796 23.66 1.05 21.63
C ARG A 796 24.35 0.32 22.81
N LYS A 797 24.90 1.05 23.79
CA LYS A 797 25.54 0.46 24.97
C LYS A 797 24.57 -0.25 25.92
N ALA A 798 23.29 0.13 25.96
CA ALA A 798 22.32 -0.41 26.91
C ALA A 798 21.41 -1.51 26.32
N HIS A 799 21.23 -1.55 25.00
CA HIS A 799 20.25 -2.41 24.31
C HIS A 799 20.78 -3.09 23.04
N GLY A 800 21.98 -2.77 22.58
CA GLY A 800 22.55 -3.29 21.32
C GLY A 800 21.97 -2.66 20.03
N THR A 801 20.84 -1.97 20.11
CA THR A 801 20.12 -1.37 18.98
C THR A 801 21.00 -0.40 18.17
N ARG A 802 21.01 -0.57 16.84
CA ARG A 802 21.57 0.41 15.91
C ARG A 802 20.57 1.55 15.74
N VAL A 803 21.05 2.79 15.97
CA VAL A 803 20.25 4.01 15.82
C VAL A 803 20.91 4.90 14.77
N ALA A 804 20.16 5.42 13.81
CA ALA A 804 20.64 6.38 12.82
C ALA A 804 20.80 7.78 13.43
N ALA A 805 21.69 8.60 12.86
CA ALA A 805 21.83 10.00 13.26
C ALA A 805 21.02 10.91 12.33
N VAL A 806 20.24 11.78 12.94
CA VAL A 806 19.72 13.00 12.31
C VAL A 806 20.28 14.19 13.08
N ARG A 807 20.37 15.37 12.45
CA ARG A 807 20.81 16.58 13.13
C ARG A 807 19.67 17.20 13.94
N GLY A 808 20.02 17.90 15.01
CA GLY A 808 19.06 18.73 15.76
C GLY A 808 18.45 19.86 14.91
N THR A 809 17.20 20.21 15.18
CA THR A 809 16.47 21.32 14.54
C THR A 809 16.00 22.33 15.58
N ILE A 810 16.20 23.62 15.29
CA ILE A 810 15.61 24.75 16.01
C ILE A 810 15.00 25.75 15.02
N ALA A 811 13.94 26.45 15.44
CA ALA A 811 13.31 27.53 14.67
C ALA A 811 14.18 28.79 14.72
N LEU A 812 15.31 28.76 14.02
CA LEU A 812 16.40 29.73 14.10
C LEU A 812 15.92 31.17 13.84
N GLU A 813 14.96 31.30 12.92
CA GLU A 813 14.36 32.54 12.46
C GLU A 813 13.69 33.31 13.61
N ARG A 814 13.00 32.60 14.53
CA ARG A 814 12.37 33.14 15.74
C ARG A 814 13.41 33.75 16.70
N PHE A 815 14.52 33.04 16.92
CA PHE A 815 15.59 33.51 17.82
C PHE A 815 16.39 34.66 17.21
N HIS A 816 16.59 34.67 15.88
CA HIS A 816 17.20 35.77 15.15
C HIS A 816 16.31 37.02 15.13
N ALA A 817 14.99 36.88 14.93
CA ALA A 817 14.04 37.99 15.01
C ALA A 817 14.02 38.64 16.39
N ALA A 818 13.89 37.85 17.47
CA ALA A 818 13.90 38.37 18.83
C ALA A 818 15.22 39.09 19.18
N ARG A 819 16.36 38.57 18.72
CA ARG A 819 17.69 39.20 18.87
C ARG A 819 17.81 40.52 18.12
N ALA A 820 17.17 40.65 16.94
CA ALA A 820 17.16 41.89 16.16
C ALA A 820 16.24 42.96 16.78
N GLN A 821 15.14 42.54 17.42
CA GLN A 821 14.19 43.44 18.10
C GLN A 821 14.69 43.93 19.46
N ALA A 822 15.54 43.16 20.14
CA ALA A 822 16.09 43.49 21.46
C ALA A 822 17.62 43.34 21.50
N PRO A 823 18.38 44.20 20.81
CA PRO A 823 19.84 44.21 20.91
C PRO A 823 20.28 44.60 22.33
N ARG A 824 21.15 43.77 22.94
CA ARG A 824 21.80 44.09 24.22
C ARG A 824 22.72 45.31 24.07
N PRO A 825 22.71 46.27 25.03
CA PRO A 825 23.72 47.32 25.10
C PRO A 825 25.13 46.73 25.32
N ASP A 826 26.12 47.16 24.53
CA ASP A 826 27.51 46.70 24.68
C ASP A 826 28.21 47.25 25.96
N ALA A 827 27.55 48.13 26.72
CA ALA A 827 28.12 48.89 27.84
C ALA A 827 27.49 48.58 29.22
N ASP A 828 26.76 47.46 29.37
CA ASP A 828 26.09 47.13 30.63
C ASP A 828 27.07 46.74 31.75
N ALA A 829 26.88 47.38 32.92
CA ALA A 829 27.68 47.14 34.12
C ALA A 829 27.29 45.86 34.90
N VAL A 830 26.24 45.15 34.48
CA VAL A 830 25.67 43.98 35.16
C VAL A 830 25.48 42.85 34.16
N VAL A 831 26.16 41.72 34.37
CA VAL A 831 26.05 40.56 33.46
C VAL A 831 24.84 39.70 33.81
N VAL A 832 23.97 39.47 32.83
CA VAL A 832 22.70 38.72 33.02
C VAL A 832 22.89 37.22 32.75
N PHE A 833 22.66 36.41 33.77
CA PHE A 833 22.64 34.95 33.73
C PHE A 833 21.20 34.44 33.79
N VAL A 834 20.85 33.52 32.89
CA VAL A 834 19.54 32.85 32.87
C VAL A 834 19.73 31.33 32.99
N ALA A 835 18.90 30.66 33.79
CA ALA A 835 18.98 29.20 33.92
C ALA A 835 17.60 28.53 33.91
N MET A 836 17.54 27.32 33.36
CA MET A 836 16.30 26.53 33.37
C MET A 836 16.21 25.69 34.65
N VAL A 837 15.09 25.80 35.37
CA VAL A 837 14.75 25.00 36.55
C VAL A 837 13.48 24.18 36.28
N ARG A 838 13.54 22.87 36.58
CA ARG A 838 12.39 21.93 36.42
C ARG A 838 12.41 20.84 37.52
N PRO A 839 12.01 21.14 38.76
CA PRO A 839 12.05 20.21 39.90
C PRO A 839 11.39 18.84 39.63
N SER A 840 10.25 18.84 38.94
CA SER A 840 9.50 17.66 38.47
C SER A 840 10.28 16.69 37.59
N THR A 841 11.44 17.10 37.04
CA THR A 841 12.31 16.25 36.21
C THR A 841 13.69 16.12 36.87
N PRO A 842 13.91 15.17 37.81
CA PRO A 842 15.10 15.15 38.68
C PRO A 842 16.47 15.23 37.97
N ARG A 843 16.60 14.64 36.76
CA ARG A 843 17.83 14.74 35.94
C ARG A 843 18.18 16.16 35.50
N ARG A 844 17.29 17.14 35.67
CA ARG A 844 17.52 18.57 35.42
C ARG A 844 18.24 19.27 36.57
N ASN A 845 18.46 18.59 37.71
CA ASN A 845 19.30 19.06 38.80
C ASN A 845 18.96 20.49 39.27
N ALA A 846 17.67 20.81 39.41
CA ALA A 846 17.23 22.18 39.74
C ALA A 846 17.86 22.72 41.04
N GLY A 847 18.15 21.84 42.01
CA GLY A 847 18.91 22.19 43.20
C GLY A 847 20.34 22.67 42.89
N GLY A 848 21.11 21.89 42.11
CA GLY A 848 22.46 22.28 41.70
C GLY A 848 22.48 23.55 40.84
N THR A 849 21.48 23.77 39.97
CA THR A 849 21.30 25.04 39.25
C THR A 849 21.21 26.22 40.22
N MET A 850 20.36 26.13 41.24
CA MET A 850 20.17 27.22 42.21
C MET A 850 21.40 27.41 43.10
N ARG A 851 22.09 26.34 43.51
CA ARG A 851 23.35 26.45 44.28
C ARG A 851 24.45 27.14 43.51
N VAL A 852 24.61 26.84 42.23
CA VAL A 852 25.58 27.52 41.35
C VAL A 852 25.22 28.99 41.12
N LEU A 853 23.94 29.33 40.89
CA LEU A 853 23.52 30.73 40.75
C LEU A 853 23.72 31.55 42.04
N GLU A 854 23.38 30.99 43.20
CA GLU A 854 23.60 31.65 44.49
C GLU A 854 25.10 31.78 44.81
N GLY A 855 25.90 30.77 44.49
CA GLY A 855 27.37 30.83 44.61
C GLY A 855 27.98 31.94 43.76
N LEU A 856 27.52 32.09 42.51
CA LEU A 856 27.92 33.20 41.63
C LEU A 856 27.51 34.56 42.21
N ARG A 857 26.25 34.69 42.67
CA ARG A 857 25.71 35.93 43.27
C ARG A 857 26.50 36.36 44.52
N ARG A 858 26.92 35.41 45.35
CA ARG A 858 27.79 35.64 46.53
C ARG A 858 29.24 35.98 46.13
N ARG A 859 29.74 35.44 45.02
CA ARG A 859 31.11 35.66 44.53
C ARG A 859 31.30 36.98 43.77
N LEU A 860 30.22 37.55 43.22
CA LEU A 860 30.19 38.78 42.43
C LEU A 860 28.96 39.66 42.77
N PRO A 861 28.82 40.12 44.03
CA PRO A 861 27.67 40.94 44.43
C PRO A 861 27.58 42.24 43.60
N GLY A 862 26.38 42.56 43.11
CA GLY A 862 26.11 43.76 42.31
C GLY A 862 26.58 43.72 40.84
N ALA A 863 27.53 42.86 40.49
CA ALA A 863 28.07 42.77 39.12
C ALA A 863 27.32 41.76 38.21
N VAL A 864 26.40 40.97 38.78
CA VAL A 864 25.60 39.97 38.06
C VAL A 864 24.12 40.04 38.44
N ALA A 865 23.25 39.72 37.48
CA ALA A 865 21.83 39.46 37.70
C ALA A 865 21.51 38.02 37.29
N THR A 866 20.78 37.29 38.13
CA THR A 866 20.43 35.88 37.90
C THR A 866 18.91 35.72 37.81
N PHE A 867 18.41 35.10 36.74
CA PHE A 867 16.99 34.78 36.54
C PHE A 867 16.78 33.29 36.26
N THR A 868 15.59 32.77 36.57
CA THR A 868 15.24 31.36 36.32
C THR A 868 13.87 31.19 35.68
N PHE A 869 13.69 30.11 34.92
CA PHE A 869 12.44 29.81 34.22
C PHE A 869 12.24 28.29 34.03
N GLY A 870 11.01 27.85 33.73
CA GLY A 870 10.72 26.50 33.25
C GLY A 870 9.78 25.65 34.12
N CYS A 871 9.33 26.17 35.26
CA CYS A 871 8.32 25.56 36.13
C CYS A 871 7.31 26.62 36.62
N VAL A 872 6.21 26.19 37.23
CA VAL A 872 5.23 27.12 37.83
C VAL A 872 5.73 27.66 39.19
N PRO A 873 5.29 28.87 39.65
CA PRO A 873 5.77 29.46 40.90
C PRO A 873 5.63 28.55 42.13
N SER A 874 4.56 27.77 42.23
CA SER A 874 4.35 26.81 43.33
C SER A 874 5.32 25.61 43.31
N GLU A 875 5.81 25.21 42.14
CA GLU A 875 6.87 24.20 42.00
C GLU A 875 8.25 24.79 42.35
N PHE A 876 8.46 26.08 42.07
CA PHE A 876 9.66 26.82 42.44
C PHE A 876 9.75 27.10 43.95
N ASP A 877 8.65 27.52 44.58
CA ASP A 877 8.57 27.68 46.04
C ASP A 877 8.83 26.36 46.78
N ALA A 878 8.29 25.25 46.25
CA ALA A 878 8.57 23.92 46.78
C ALA A 878 10.05 23.51 46.62
N LEU A 879 10.74 23.96 45.56
CA LEU A 879 12.19 23.80 45.41
C LEU A 879 12.94 24.63 46.47
N LEU A 880 12.59 25.91 46.67
CA LEU A 880 13.22 26.79 47.66
C LEU A 880 13.10 26.25 49.09
N ALA A 881 11.98 25.61 49.43
CA ALA A 881 11.75 24.98 50.74
C ALA A 881 12.40 23.59 50.92
N SER A 882 12.90 22.98 49.84
CA SER A 882 13.40 21.59 49.82
C SER A 882 14.76 21.44 50.50
N ASP A 883 15.04 20.24 51.04
CA ASP A 883 16.32 19.90 51.67
C ASP A 883 17.53 20.20 50.78
N ALA A 884 17.38 20.04 49.46
CA ALA A 884 18.43 20.30 48.48
C ALA A 884 18.91 21.77 48.45
N LEU A 885 18.15 22.72 49.00
CA LEU A 885 18.54 24.13 49.13
C LEU A 885 18.64 24.64 50.57
N ARG A 886 18.25 23.85 51.59
CA ARG A 886 18.43 24.23 53.01
C ARG A 886 19.90 24.50 53.36
N GLU A 887 20.81 23.77 52.74
CA GLU A 887 22.27 23.93 52.90
C GLU A 887 22.78 25.33 52.47
N LEU A 888 22.10 26.02 51.55
CA LEU A 888 22.50 27.38 51.13
C LEU A 888 22.32 28.43 52.24
N ARG A 889 21.47 28.14 53.25
CA ARG A 889 21.05 29.08 54.30
C ARG A 889 20.63 30.43 53.70
N LEU A 890 19.71 30.40 52.73
CA LEU A 890 19.12 31.62 52.16
C LEU A 890 18.40 32.40 53.26
N ASP A 891 18.75 33.68 53.43
CA ASP A 891 17.95 34.59 54.23
C ASP A 891 16.64 34.97 53.52
N ALA A 892 15.75 35.67 54.22
CA ALA A 892 14.44 36.06 53.67
C ALA A 892 14.57 36.97 52.42
N GLY A 893 15.55 37.87 52.39
CA GLY A 893 15.78 38.78 51.26
C GLY A 893 16.38 38.06 50.04
N ALA A 894 17.31 37.12 50.26
CA ALA A 894 17.83 36.25 49.22
C ALA A 894 16.74 35.34 48.63
N THR A 895 15.89 34.77 49.48
CA THR A 895 14.73 33.95 49.07
C THR A 895 13.76 34.77 48.22
N GLU A 896 13.42 35.99 48.66
CA GLU A 896 12.52 36.90 47.94
C GLU A 896 13.13 37.48 46.65
N ALA A 897 14.46 37.61 46.57
CA ALA A 897 15.13 37.93 45.31
C ALA A 897 15.00 36.77 44.29
N HIS A 898 15.23 35.52 44.72
CA HIS A 898 15.07 34.36 43.84
C HIS A 898 13.62 34.16 43.36
N ARG A 899 12.61 34.41 44.22
CA ARG A 899 11.19 34.40 43.80
C ARG A 899 10.90 35.45 42.74
N ARG A 900 11.25 36.72 42.98
CA ARG A 900 10.98 37.82 42.02
C ARG A 900 11.70 37.64 40.69
N HIS A 901 12.86 36.98 40.68
CA HIS A 901 13.61 36.68 39.45
C HIS A 901 13.23 35.33 38.82
N HIS A 902 12.18 34.66 39.31
CA HIS A 902 11.59 33.50 38.65
C HIS A 902 10.52 33.94 37.63
N LEU A 903 10.67 33.52 36.38
CA LEU A 903 9.84 33.94 35.25
C LEU A 903 8.70 32.96 34.92
N GLY A 904 8.57 31.87 35.68
CA GLY A 904 7.53 30.86 35.47
C GLY A 904 7.77 29.98 34.24
N THR A 905 6.69 29.48 33.64
CA THR A 905 6.73 28.65 32.42
C THR A 905 6.49 29.52 31.19
N LEU A 906 7.58 29.82 30.48
CA LEU A 906 7.60 30.70 29.30
C LEU A 906 7.33 29.94 27.98
N ASP A 907 6.63 30.59 27.05
CA ASP A 907 6.43 30.12 25.68
C ASP A 907 7.68 30.31 24.78
N GLN A 908 7.58 29.95 23.50
CA GLN A 908 8.72 29.99 22.57
C GLN A 908 9.21 31.40 22.23
N ASP A 909 8.30 32.37 22.14
CA ASP A 909 8.62 33.76 21.81
C ASP A 909 9.11 34.52 23.05
N GLN A 910 8.52 34.23 24.22
CA GLN A 910 9.03 34.67 25.52
C GLN A 910 10.44 34.14 25.81
N ILE A 911 10.73 32.86 25.51
CA ILE A 911 12.09 32.29 25.64
C ILE A 911 13.08 33.00 24.68
N ALA A 912 12.67 33.26 23.44
CA ALA A 912 13.50 33.99 22.48
C ALA A 912 13.78 35.44 22.93
N ALA A 913 12.77 36.13 23.48
CA ALA A 913 12.89 37.47 24.05
C ALA A 913 13.75 37.53 25.32
N LEU A 914 13.70 36.49 26.17
CA LEU A 914 14.56 36.33 27.34
C LEU A 914 16.02 36.12 26.93
N PHE A 915 16.28 35.18 26.02
CA PHE A 915 17.62 34.88 25.56
C PHE A 915 18.23 36.02 24.73
N ALA A 916 17.43 36.82 24.01
CA ALA A 916 17.92 38.03 23.35
C ALA A 916 18.54 39.04 24.35
N ARG A 917 17.99 39.12 25.57
CA ARG A 917 18.40 40.02 26.66
C ARG A 917 19.46 39.43 27.61
N ALA A 918 19.61 38.11 27.65
CA ALA A 918 20.56 37.44 28.52
C ALA A 918 21.99 37.45 27.96
N HIS A 919 23.00 37.36 28.84
CA HIS A 919 24.40 37.25 28.45
C HIS A 919 24.88 35.80 28.43
N VAL A 920 24.46 35.01 29.43
CA VAL A 920 24.88 33.61 29.63
C VAL A 920 23.67 32.76 29.96
N PHE A 921 23.52 31.62 29.29
CA PHE A 921 22.56 30.57 29.64
C PHE A 921 23.26 29.43 30.38
N LEU A 922 22.68 28.99 31.50
CA LEU A 922 23.19 27.88 32.33
C LEU A 922 22.23 26.68 32.31
N ASP A 923 22.78 25.50 32.04
CA ASP A 923 22.15 24.20 32.30
C ASP A 923 23.04 23.31 33.17
N MET A 924 22.58 23.00 34.38
CA MET A 924 23.24 22.08 35.31
C MET A 924 22.63 20.66 35.29
N SER A 925 21.79 20.33 34.28
CA SER A 925 21.23 18.98 34.11
C SER A 925 22.30 17.89 34.19
N HIS A 926 22.05 16.80 34.89
CA HIS A 926 22.96 15.64 34.93
C HIS A 926 23.19 15.02 33.54
N TRP A 927 22.23 15.21 32.61
CA TRP A 927 22.39 15.01 31.17
C TRP A 927 21.14 15.53 30.42
N GLN A 928 21.34 15.96 29.18
CA GLN A 928 20.29 16.14 28.19
C GLN A 928 20.50 15.21 27.00
N ALA A 929 19.40 14.77 26.38
CA ALA A 929 19.46 13.94 25.17
C ALA A 929 19.79 14.74 23.91
N PHE A 930 19.37 16.01 23.84
CA PHE A 930 19.75 16.94 22.75
C PHE A 930 20.29 18.28 23.27
N GLY A 931 19.84 18.80 24.41
CA GLY A 931 20.36 20.07 24.95
C GLY A 931 19.62 21.34 24.50
N ARG A 932 18.73 21.24 23.49
CA ARG A 932 17.96 22.30 22.79
C ARG A 932 18.05 23.73 23.35
N ALA A 933 17.64 23.97 24.61
CA ALA A 933 17.66 25.29 25.23
C ALA A 933 19.04 26.00 25.18
N GLY A 934 20.15 25.26 25.24
CA GLY A 934 21.49 25.83 25.06
C GLY A 934 21.75 26.32 23.63
N LEU A 935 21.33 25.55 22.63
CA LEU A 935 21.42 25.91 21.20
C LEU A 935 20.47 27.08 20.85
N GLU A 936 19.28 27.12 21.46
CA GLU A 936 18.33 28.24 21.35
C GLU A 936 18.91 29.52 21.97
N ALA A 937 19.57 29.41 23.12
CA ALA A 937 20.30 30.52 23.73
C ALA A 937 21.48 30.97 22.86
N MET A 938 22.23 30.05 22.25
CA MET A 938 23.29 30.38 21.28
C MET A 938 22.74 31.18 20.09
N ALA A 939 21.57 30.84 19.54
CA ALA A 939 20.96 31.55 18.42
C ALA A 939 20.57 33.01 18.77
N SER A 940 20.03 33.24 19.96
CA SER A 940 19.82 34.59 20.49
C SER A 940 21.14 35.31 20.87
N GLY A 941 22.27 34.62 20.84
CA GLY A 941 23.60 35.16 21.11
C GLY A 941 24.00 35.19 22.59
N CYS A 942 23.47 34.29 23.41
CA CYS A 942 24.02 33.97 24.73
C CYS A 942 25.31 33.15 24.58
N VAL A 943 26.20 33.22 25.57
CA VAL A 943 27.14 32.12 25.81
C VAL A 943 26.37 30.98 26.49
N ALA A 944 26.41 29.77 25.93
CA ALA A 944 25.84 28.60 26.57
C ALA A 944 26.87 27.91 27.50
N VAL A 945 26.45 27.63 28.73
CA VAL A 945 27.19 26.83 29.72
C VAL A 945 26.37 25.57 29.98
N VAL A 946 26.88 24.43 29.52
CA VAL A 946 26.11 23.18 29.36
C VAL A 946 26.81 21.96 29.98
N PRO A 947 26.10 20.85 30.26
CA PRO A 947 26.69 19.67 30.87
C PRO A 947 27.65 18.92 29.94
N ALA A 948 28.84 18.56 30.46
CA ALA A 948 29.66 17.49 29.89
C ALA A 948 29.01 16.10 30.11
N ASP A 949 29.36 15.10 29.27
CA ASP A 949 28.65 13.82 29.12
C ASP A 949 27.15 14.02 28.83
N SER A 950 26.85 14.84 27.81
CA SER A 950 25.48 15.08 27.35
C SER A 950 25.36 15.26 25.84
N GLY A 951 24.15 15.15 25.32
CA GLY A 951 23.84 15.43 23.91
C GLY A 951 24.04 16.89 23.48
N SER A 952 24.39 17.80 24.39
CA SER A 952 24.86 19.12 24.00
C SER A 952 26.23 19.08 23.30
N GLU A 953 27.06 18.04 23.54
CA GLU A 953 28.37 17.84 22.88
C GLU A 953 28.28 17.76 21.35
N ASP A 954 27.12 17.39 20.81
CA ASP A 954 26.87 17.35 19.35
C ASP A 954 26.83 18.76 18.71
N TYR A 955 26.80 19.85 19.50
CA TYR A 955 26.90 21.25 19.01
C TYR A 955 27.82 22.15 19.84
N ALA A 956 28.06 21.84 21.12
CA ALA A 956 28.81 22.66 22.06
C ALA A 956 30.26 22.14 22.21
N VAL A 957 31.22 23.03 21.96
CA VAL A 957 32.67 22.77 22.05
C VAL A 957 33.28 23.75 23.05
N ASP A 958 33.87 23.23 24.12
CA ASP A 958 34.39 24.02 25.24
C ASP A 958 35.46 25.02 24.80
N GLY A 959 35.36 26.26 25.27
CA GLY A 959 36.30 27.35 24.96
C GLY A 959 36.21 27.91 23.53
N VAL A 960 35.51 27.23 22.63
CA VAL A 960 35.34 27.60 21.21
C VAL A 960 34.02 28.34 20.98
N ASN A 961 32.87 27.71 21.24
CA ASN A 961 31.54 28.29 21.03
C ASN A 961 30.62 28.25 22.28
N ALA A 962 31.01 27.49 23.30
CA ALA A 962 30.28 27.28 24.54
C ALA A 962 31.27 27.05 25.69
N ARG A 963 30.76 26.83 26.91
CA ARG A 963 31.52 26.17 27.98
C ARG A 963 30.85 24.88 28.42
N LEU A 964 31.64 23.83 28.62
CA LEU A 964 31.16 22.54 29.13
C LEU A 964 31.58 22.39 30.60
N VAL A 965 30.64 22.03 31.48
CA VAL A 965 30.88 21.91 32.92
C VAL A 965 30.52 20.52 33.45
N SER A 966 31.31 20.04 34.41
CA SER A 966 30.95 18.86 35.20
C SER A 966 29.83 19.23 36.17
N THR A 967 28.63 18.68 35.99
CA THR A 967 27.47 19.02 36.85
C THR A 967 27.51 18.36 38.23
N LYS A 968 28.67 17.78 38.60
CA LYS A 968 29.03 17.34 39.95
C LYS A 968 29.99 18.31 40.65
N ASP A 969 30.60 19.24 39.92
CA ASP A 969 31.52 20.24 40.44
C ASP A 969 30.87 21.62 40.38
N GLU A 970 30.08 21.93 41.40
CA GLU A 970 29.39 23.21 41.52
C GLU A 970 30.36 24.37 41.76
N ALA A 971 31.53 24.11 42.35
CA ALA A 971 32.57 25.13 42.57
C ALA A 971 33.27 25.51 41.25
N GLY A 972 33.64 24.52 40.43
CA GLY A 972 34.15 24.73 39.08
C GLY A 972 33.13 25.42 38.17
N ALA A 973 31.85 25.04 38.26
CA ALA A 973 30.78 25.75 37.54
C ALA A 973 30.67 27.22 37.95
N VAL A 974 30.70 27.54 39.26
CA VAL A 974 30.75 28.93 39.75
C VAL A 974 31.99 29.67 39.26
N ALA A 975 33.15 29.01 39.20
CA ALA A 975 34.38 29.60 38.68
C ALA A 975 34.26 29.99 37.19
N VAL A 976 33.74 29.09 36.34
CA VAL A 976 33.50 29.36 34.91
C VAL A 976 32.48 30.49 34.70
N LEU A 977 31.42 30.55 35.49
CA LEU A 977 30.46 31.66 35.41
C LEU A 977 31.06 32.99 35.88
N ALA A 978 31.94 32.97 36.90
CA ALA A 978 32.63 34.16 37.38
C ALA A 978 33.77 34.62 36.42
N GLU A 979 34.37 33.72 35.65
CA GLU A 979 35.22 34.03 34.50
C GLU A 979 34.40 34.75 33.42
N LEU A 980 33.31 34.12 32.96
CA LEU A 980 32.40 34.68 31.95
C LEU A 980 31.76 36.00 32.36
N ALA A 981 31.57 36.27 33.65
CA ALA A 981 31.10 37.57 34.15
C ALA A 981 32.15 38.69 33.95
N ARG A 982 33.44 38.39 34.17
CA ARG A 982 34.52 39.39 34.10
C ARG A 982 35.01 39.60 32.67
N ASP A 983 35.21 38.54 31.91
CA ASP A 983 35.82 38.64 30.57
C ASP A 983 34.77 38.84 29.47
N ALA A 984 34.59 40.11 29.07
CA ALA A 984 33.73 40.50 27.97
C ALA A 984 34.26 40.05 26.58
N ALA A 985 35.57 39.93 26.41
CA ALA A 985 36.18 39.49 25.15
C ALA A 985 35.99 37.98 24.95
N LEU A 986 36.10 37.18 26.00
CA LEU A 986 35.70 35.77 26.02
C LEU A 986 34.21 35.61 25.68
N ARG A 987 33.32 36.41 26.30
CA ARG A 987 31.89 36.38 25.95
C ARG A 987 31.66 36.69 24.48
N ALA A 988 32.29 37.73 23.94
CA ALA A 988 32.17 38.11 22.53
C ALA A 988 32.69 37.02 21.57
N ARG A 989 33.85 36.42 21.87
CA ARG A 989 34.46 35.34 21.08
C ARG A 989 33.57 34.09 21.04
N LEU A 990 33.09 33.64 22.20
CA LEU A 990 32.19 32.49 22.30
C LEU A 990 30.86 32.78 21.58
N ARG A 991 30.27 33.97 21.76
CA ARG A 991 29.06 34.42 21.06
C ARG A 991 29.22 34.39 19.53
N ALA A 992 30.35 34.86 18.99
CA ALA A 992 30.58 34.84 17.54
C ALA A 992 30.57 33.40 16.99
N ARG A 993 31.36 32.50 17.58
CA ARG A 993 31.39 31.08 17.17
C ARG A 993 30.08 30.33 17.45
N ALA A 994 29.34 30.73 18.48
CA ALA A 994 28.00 30.20 18.75
C ALA A 994 27.03 30.51 17.62
N LEU A 995 27.09 31.73 17.07
CA LEU A 995 26.24 32.17 15.96
C LEU A 995 26.61 31.48 14.65
N GLU A 996 27.89 31.30 14.36
CA GLU A 996 28.34 30.45 13.23
C GLU A 996 27.84 28.99 13.35
N THR A 997 27.71 28.47 14.58
CA THR A 997 27.31 27.08 14.83
C THR A 997 25.83 26.83 14.56
N VAL A 998 24.95 27.75 14.93
CA VAL A 998 23.49 27.51 14.91
C VAL A 998 22.89 27.43 13.50
N GLU A 999 23.51 28.06 12.50
CA GLU A 999 23.06 28.01 11.09
C GLU A 999 22.92 26.55 10.60
N GLY A 1000 23.84 25.67 11.02
CA GLY A 1000 23.80 24.24 10.71
C GLY A 1000 22.57 23.50 11.25
N TYR A 1001 21.82 24.09 12.20
CA TYR A 1001 20.66 23.51 12.90
C TYR A 1001 19.32 24.19 12.54
N ALA A 1002 19.32 25.10 11.56
CA ALA A 1002 18.09 25.62 10.95
C ALA A 1002 17.24 24.46 10.37
N LEU A 1003 15.91 24.64 10.32
CA LEU A 1003 14.96 23.59 9.88
C LEU A 1003 15.37 22.98 8.54
N ARG A 1004 15.59 23.82 7.52
CA ARG A 1004 15.92 23.44 6.13
C ARG A 1004 17.25 22.68 5.98
N ALA A 1005 18.24 23.03 6.80
CA ALA A 1005 19.58 22.43 6.75
C ALA A 1005 19.61 21.10 7.51
N ALA A 1006 19.07 21.06 8.73
CA ALA A 1006 19.11 19.85 9.56
C ALA A 1006 18.13 18.77 9.09
N SER A 1007 16.93 19.13 8.62
CA SER A 1007 15.92 18.16 8.16
C SER A 1007 16.37 17.35 6.94
N ALA A 1008 17.35 17.82 6.16
CA ALA A 1008 17.97 17.07 5.07
C ALA A 1008 18.56 15.73 5.55
N THR A 1009 19.09 15.70 6.79
CA THR A 1009 19.60 14.46 7.39
C THR A 1009 18.48 13.50 7.76
N THR A 1010 17.34 14.00 8.26
CA THR A 1010 16.13 13.22 8.53
C THR A 1010 15.53 12.68 7.23
N LEU A 1011 15.38 13.53 6.21
CA LEU A 1011 14.89 13.15 4.88
C LEU A 1011 15.72 11.99 4.30
N ARG A 1012 17.05 12.13 4.28
CA ARG A 1012 17.95 11.07 3.81
C ARG A 1012 17.81 9.78 4.63
N VAL A 1013 17.78 9.85 5.96
CA VAL A 1013 17.65 8.66 6.82
C VAL A 1013 16.32 7.93 6.61
N LEU A 1014 15.23 8.66 6.35
CA LEU A 1014 13.93 8.05 6.01
C LEU A 1014 13.95 7.46 4.59
N CYS A 1015 14.52 8.17 3.62
CA CYS A 1015 14.68 7.75 2.23
C CYS A 1015 15.52 6.47 2.09
N ASP A 1016 16.76 6.48 2.60
CA ASP A 1016 17.70 5.34 2.53
C ASP A 1016 17.04 4.07 3.09
N ALA A 1017 16.31 4.19 4.20
CA ALA A 1017 15.62 3.09 4.85
C ALA A 1017 14.33 2.66 4.15
N LEU A 1018 13.68 3.54 3.38
CA LEU A 1018 12.49 3.23 2.60
C LEU A 1018 12.85 2.52 1.29
N ASP A 1019 13.94 2.91 0.63
CA ASP A 1019 14.53 2.14 -0.49
C ASP A 1019 14.91 0.72 0.01
N ASP A 1020 15.65 0.63 1.13
CA ASP A 1020 16.09 -0.62 1.78
C ASP A 1020 14.91 -1.51 2.28
N HIS A 1021 13.73 -0.91 2.51
CA HIS A 1021 12.47 -1.59 2.83
C HIS A 1021 11.71 -2.03 1.57
N ALA A 1022 11.60 -1.19 0.54
CA ALA A 1022 10.90 -1.47 -0.71
C ALA A 1022 11.55 -2.61 -1.52
N ASP A 1023 12.87 -2.74 -1.45
CA ASP A 1023 13.61 -3.89 -2.01
C ASP A 1023 13.23 -5.20 -1.32
N ARG A 1024 13.09 -5.17 0.02
CA ARG A 1024 12.72 -6.35 0.84
C ARG A 1024 11.21 -6.63 0.83
N ALA A 1025 10.39 -5.61 0.58
CA ALA A 1025 8.94 -5.70 0.65
C ALA A 1025 8.29 -6.11 -0.69
N PHE A 1026 8.93 -5.96 -1.85
CA PHE A 1026 8.38 -6.27 -3.19
C PHE A 1026 7.13 -5.45 -3.62
N SER A 1027 7.27 -4.15 -3.88
CA SER A 1027 6.61 -3.43 -5.00
C SER A 1027 7.24 -2.02 -5.18
N VAL A 1028 6.82 -1.25 -6.19
CA VAL A 1028 7.54 -0.05 -6.70
C VAL A 1028 7.77 1.04 -5.65
N HIS A 1029 8.99 1.58 -5.62
CA HIS A 1029 9.26 2.95 -5.18
C HIS A 1029 9.90 3.73 -6.33
N VAL A 1030 9.72 5.06 -6.34
CA VAL A 1030 10.63 5.96 -7.06
C VAL A 1030 11.89 6.01 -6.21
N PRO A 1031 13.09 5.65 -6.70
CA PRO A 1031 14.30 5.71 -5.89
C PRO A 1031 14.42 7.09 -5.25
N CYS A 1032 14.56 7.16 -3.93
CA CYS A 1032 14.51 8.45 -3.22
C CYS A 1032 15.62 9.43 -3.71
N ARG A 1033 16.66 8.88 -4.36
CA ARG A 1033 17.77 9.59 -5.04
C ARG A 1033 17.34 10.42 -6.25
N ASP A 1034 16.18 10.16 -6.86
CA ASP A 1034 15.62 10.95 -7.96
C ASP A 1034 15.02 12.29 -7.47
N ASN A 1035 15.00 12.55 -6.15
CA ASN A 1035 14.42 13.77 -5.57
C ASN A 1035 15.33 15.00 -5.78
N PRO A 1036 14.91 16.03 -6.54
CA PRO A 1036 15.74 17.20 -6.83
C PRO A 1036 16.05 18.06 -5.58
N PHE A 1037 15.30 17.90 -4.49
CA PHE A 1037 15.51 18.60 -3.23
C PHE A 1037 16.53 17.90 -2.30
N LEU A 1038 17.27 16.90 -2.78
CA LEU A 1038 18.44 16.32 -2.10
C LEU A 1038 19.75 17.09 -2.35
N ASP A 1039 19.72 18.21 -3.08
CA ASP A 1039 20.91 19.04 -3.25
C ASP A 1039 21.46 19.57 -1.89
N PHE A 1040 22.78 19.54 -1.77
CA PHE A 1040 23.58 19.98 -0.64
C PHE A 1040 24.31 21.31 -0.91
N SER A 1041 24.16 21.91 -2.10
CA SER A 1041 24.75 23.21 -2.45
C SER A 1041 23.91 24.41 -1.97
N ALA A 1042 23.71 24.51 -0.65
CA ALA A 1042 23.20 25.68 0.07
C ALA A 1042 23.66 25.67 1.54
#